data_AF-A0A1V6CTP5-F1
#
_entry.id   AF-A0A1V6CTP5-F1
#
_cell.length_a   1.000
_cell.length_b   1.000
_cell.length_c   1.000
_cell.angle_alpha   90.00
_cell.angle_beta   90.00
_cell.angle_gamma   90.00
#
_symmetry.space_group_name_H-M   'P 1'
#
loop_
_entity.id
_entity.type
_entity.pdbx_description
1 polymer ?
#
loop_
_entity_poly.entity_id
_entity_poly.type
_entity_poly.pdbx_seq_one_letter_code
_entity_poly.pdbx_strand_id
1 'polypeptide(L)'
;MKNLITLILALVSAYFLQAQKQTDSNTPLHMLQPAYQIPYGRPDVAGITQVLETVHTYLDRNTFPELIDKNTRHPVTDYSKTDGNTIFKPGDFRLVSYEWGVTYAGMLLAGEITGDPRYARYTTKRLKFLADIRPGFVAFEEQEPGVRHTFYSVLHPHALDDCGSLCAAMIKAQKQEAIPGLEPVIANFIDYISNKEFRLKDGTLARNRPLPNTIWLDDLFMSVPALAQMGAYTDDRKYFDDAVKQVLQFSRRMFNYEKGLFMHGWVQEMEEHPQFHWARANGWALMTMVELLEVLPADHPGYGDVLELLRRHIRGLANTQSSEGFWHQLLDRPDSYLETSATAIYTYSIARAINRGYVDGQVYGPMVCLAWNAVATKVNEHGQVEGTCVGTGMGFDPAFYYYRPVNVYAAHGYGPVLLAGAEMIRLLKNHNLKINDSALMLYDNGSAHLKTWKFHAGEGNKIPGTIHVTPETTWSEEKGYGLLAQKIPIAVTRKVKNHPTFTFLTNDQPFAFSLAVPEGRYAVTVTLGDPAGVSETTVKAESRRLMLENVYTAKGEIVTRTFITDVRTPRINPTEQIRLKPRELNYLNWDDKLTLEFSGSRPALSSLEITEVRDLPVIYLAGNSTVTDQEEEPWASWGQMFPRFLKPEVVVANYAESGESLLSFKRELRLQKILSLIQPGDWLFIEFAHNDQKPGGNHLDPFTTYREELKFYIGEARKKGARPVLVTSMHRRRFDESGKIVNSLEEFPEAMRQTAMEEKVPCIDIHAMSKTLFEALGPENSKKAFVHYPPNSFAGQTQPLADDTHFSNYGAYLLAQCVVKGIGESVPELAASLLSDLPPFDPAKPIPFEKFRLPRSIKYNTLHPAGN
;
A
#
# COMPACT_ATOMS: atom_id res chain seq x y z
N MET A 1 62.78 -15.55 -13.62
CA MET A 1 62.79 -14.34 -12.78
C MET A 1 61.40 -13.73 -12.53
N LYS A 2 60.41 -13.82 -13.44
CA LYS A 2 59.04 -13.31 -13.16
C LYS A 2 58.17 -14.18 -12.23
N ASN A 3 58.50 -15.46 -12.04
CA ASN A 3 57.75 -16.34 -11.12
C ASN A 3 58.34 -16.41 -9.70
N LEU A 4 59.47 -15.73 -9.43
CA LEU A 4 60.07 -15.65 -8.09
C LEU A 4 59.66 -14.37 -7.35
N ILE A 5 59.26 -13.33 -8.08
CA ILE A 5 58.84 -12.03 -7.51
C ILE A 5 57.39 -12.11 -6.98
N THR A 6 56.52 -12.90 -7.62
CA THR A 6 55.12 -13.07 -7.15
C THR A 6 55.03 -13.93 -5.88
N LEU A 7 55.95 -14.87 -5.68
CA LEU A 7 55.97 -15.72 -4.47
C LEU A 7 56.55 -14.98 -3.26
N ILE A 8 57.47 -14.03 -3.48
CA ILE A 8 58.05 -13.22 -2.40
C ILE A 8 57.10 -12.09 -1.96
N LEU A 9 56.28 -11.53 -2.87
CA LEU A 9 55.25 -10.56 -2.49
C LEU A 9 54.07 -11.18 -1.72
N ALA A 10 53.76 -12.46 -1.93
CA ALA A 10 52.75 -13.17 -1.14
C ALA A 10 53.24 -13.55 0.27
N LEU A 11 54.56 -13.70 0.46
CA LEU A 11 55.17 -14.06 1.75
C LEU A 11 55.54 -12.84 2.61
N VAL A 12 55.66 -11.63 2.03
CA VAL A 12 55.97 -10.39 2.78
C VAL A 12 54.70 -9.68 3.30
N SER A 13 53.53 -9.92 2.72
CA SER A 13 52.24 -9.47 3.29
C SER A 13 51.72 -10.35 4.44
N ALA A 14 52.36 -11.50 4.69
CA ALA A 14 51.99 -12.42 5.77
C ALA A 14 52.69 -12.15 7.12
N TYR A 15 53.55 -11.12 7.21
CA TYR A 15 54.37 -10.86 8.41
C TYR A 15 54.12 -9.53 9.15
N PHE A 16 53.14 -8.72 8.73
CA PHE A 16 52.70 -7.54 9.51
C PHE A 16 51.19 -7.31 9.39
N LEU A 17 50.41 -8.20 9.99
CA LEU A 17 49.06 -7.93 10.48
C LEU A 17 48.88 -8.73 11.76
N GLN A 18 49.58 -8.34 12.84
CA GLN A 18 48.96 -8.49 14.14
C GLN A 18 47.72 -7.61 14.07
N ALA A 19 46.54 -8.23 13.94
CA ALA A 19 45.27 -7.52 14.07
C ALA A 19 45.39 -6.69 15.35
N GLN A 20 45.35 -5.36 15.20
CA GLN A 20 45.41 -4.45 16.33
C GLN A 20 44.39 -4.93 17.36
N LYS A 21 44.84 -5.16 18.60
CA LYS A 21 43.97 -5.71 19.65
C LYS A 21 42.71 -4.85 19.75
N GLN A 22 41.56 -5.43 19.42
CA GLN A 22 40.27 -4.76 19.58
C GLN A 22 39.99 -4.61 21.07
N THR A 23 39.84 -3.37 21.52
CA THR A 23 39.58 -3.01 22.92
C THR A 23 38.43 -2.01 22.97
N ASP A 24 37.80 -1.88 24.14
CA ASP A 24 36.75 -0.90 24.40
C ASP A 24 37.16 0.54 24.00
N SER A 25 38.43 0.89 24.21
CA SER A 25 38.98 2.22 23.91
C SER A 25 39.24 2.51 22.43
N ASN A 26 39.30 1.50 21.56
CA ASN A 26 39.70 1.67 20.16
C ASN A 26 38.73 1.06 19.14
N THR A 27 37.71 0.34 19.59
CA THR A 27 36.75 -0.35 18.76
C THR A 27 35.36 -0.20 19.36
N PRO A 28 34.34 0.17 18.58
CA PRO A 28 32.95 0.11 19.03
C PRO A 28 32.51 -1.35 19.16
N LEU A 29 32.82 -1.98 20.30
CA LEU A 29 32.58 -3.42 20.53
C LEU A 29 31.10 -3.80 20.36
N HIS A 30 30.17 -2.87 20.63
CA HIS A 30 28.73 -3.05 20.43
C HIS A 30 28.30 -3.18 18.95
N MET A 31 29.16 -2.79 17.99
CA MET A 31 28.93 -2.94 16.55
C MET A 31 29.66 -4.14 15.93
N LEU A 32 30.30 -5.00 16.75
CA LEU A 32 30.89 -6.23 16.24
C LEU A 32 29.81 -7.13 15.65
N GLN A 33 30.10 -7.68 14.46
CA GLN A 33 29.17 -8.57 13.76
C GLN A 33 28.95 -9.86 14.56
N PRO A 34 27.73 -10.17 15.00
CA PRO A 34 27.46 -11.42 15.69
C PRO A 34 27.60 -12.62 14.75
N ALA A 35 28.04 -13.76 15.29
CA ALA A 35 28.23 -15.00 14.55
C ALA A 35 26.91 -15.77 14.40
N TYR A 36 25.95 -15.22 13.67
CA TYR A 36 24.65 -15.85 13.45
C TYR A 36 24.76 -17.13 12.61
N GLN A 37 24.06 -18.20 13.03
CA GLN A 37 23.94 -19.43 12.24
C GLN A 37 22.88 -19.30 11.13
N ILE A 38 21.81 -18.57 11.41
CA ILE A 38 20.74 -18.22 10.47
C ILE A 38 20.87 -16.75 10.10
N PRO A 39 20.67 -16.35 8.83
CA PRO A 39 20.74 -14.94 8.44
C PRO A 39 19.87 -14.04 9.33
N TYR A 40 20.46 -12.97 9.87
CA TYR A 40 19.75 -11.98 10.68
C TYR A 40 19.58 -10.67 9.92
N GLY A 41 18.45 -9.99 10.12
CA GLY A 41 18.14 -8.70 9.53
C GLY A 41 16.96 -8.73 8.57
N ARG A 42 16.78 -7.62 7.84
CA ARG A 42 15.65 -7.45 6.91
C ARG A 42 15.78 -8.43 5.74
N PRO A 43 14.80 -9.31 5.48
CA PRO A 43 14.78 -10.12 4.28
C PRO A 43 14.66 -9.25 3.02
N ASP A 44 15.27 -9.70 1.93
CA ASP A 44 15.19 -9.03 0.63
C ASP A 44 14.05 -9.60 -0.22
N VAL A 45 13.23 -8.73 -0.84
CA VAL A 45 12.06 -9.12 -1.64
C VAL A 45 12.45 -9.99 -2.84
N ALA A 46 13.59 -9.72 -3.50
CA ALA A 46 14.04 -10.54 -4.61
C ALA A 46 14.48 -11.92 -4.12
N GLY A 47 15.15 -12.00 -2.98
CA GLY A 47 15.47 -13.26 -2.30
C GLY A 47 14.22 -14.09 -1.97
N ILE A 48 13.16 -13.46 -1.44
CA ILE A 48 11.88 -14.15 -1.20
C ILE A 48 11.28 -14.67 -2.50
N THR A 49 11.25 -13.82 -3.53
CA THR A 49 10.68 -14.17 -4.83
C THR A 49 11.41 -15.36 -5.45
N GLN A 50 12.75 -15.41 -5.32
CA GLN A 50 13.55 -16.54 -5.78
C GLN A 50 13.19 -17.83 -5.06
N VAL A 51 13.00 -17.80 -3.74
CA VAL A 51 12.55 -18.98 -2.98
C VAL A 51 11.20 -19.48 -3.48
N LEU A 52 10.23 -18.58 -3.69
CA LEU A 52 8.91 -18.93 -4.23
C LEU A 52 9.00 -19.54 -5.64
N GLU A 53 9.85 -19.00 -6.50
CA GLU A 53 10.07 -19.52 -7.86
C GLU A 53 10.72 -20.91 -7.84
N THR A 54 11.71 -21.13 -6.98
CA THR A 54 12.38 -22.43 -6.84
C THR A 54 11.38 -23.50 -6.36
N VAL A 55 10.57 -23.19 -5.34
CA VAL A 55 9.51 -24.08 -4.86
C VAL A 55 8.47 -24.34 -5.95
N HIS A 56 7.98 -23.31 -6.65
CA HIS A 56 7.03 -23.46 -7.74
C HIS A 56 7.55 -24.37 -8.85
N THR A 57 8.80 -24.16 -9.27
CA THR A 57 9.45 -24.95 -10.33
C THR A 57 9.53 -26.42 -9.96
N TYR A 58 9.88 -26.72 -8.71
CA TYR A 58 9.89 -28.10 -8.20
C TYR A 58 8.50 -28.72 -8.20
N LEU A 59 7.49 -28.00 -7.70
CA LEU A 59 6.13 -28.51 -7.60
C LEU A 59 5.46 -28.72 -8.95
N ASP A 60 5.62 -27.80 -9.91
CA ASP A 60 5.02 -27.93 -11.25
C ASP A 60 5.60 -29.12 -12.02
N ARG A 61 6.88 -29.45 -11.78
CA ARG A 61 7.56 -30.62 -12.37
C ARG A 61 7.19 -31.95 -11.72
N ASN A 62 6.77 -31.95 -10.46
CA ASN A 62 6.53 -33.17 -9.68
C ASN A 62 5.06 -33.41 -9.31
N THR A 63 4.13 -32.60 -9.85
CA THR A 63 2.68 -32.80 -9.66
C THR A 63 1.92 -32.73 -10.98
N PHE A 64 1.53 -33.91 -11.46
CA PHE A 64 0.98 -34.08 -12.80
C PHE A 64 -0.56 -34.08 -12.79
N PRO A 65 -1.23 -33.11 -13.44
CA PRO A 65 -2.66 -33.15 -13.68
C PRO A 65 -2.99 -34.09 -14.84
N GLU A 66 -2.64 -35.37 -14.68
CA GLU A 66 -2.77 -36.43 -15.69
C GLU A 66 -3.29 -37.73 -15.05
N LEU A 67 -4.09 -38.48 -15.79
CA LEU A 67 -4.48 -39.85 -15.46
C LEU A 67 -3.68 -40.85 -16.31
N ILE A 68 -3.36 -42.01 -15.74
CA ILE A 68 -2.73 -43.13 -16.44
C ILE A 68 -3.41 -44.45 -16.06
N ASP A 69 -3.29 -45.45 -16.92
CA ASP A 69 -3.57 -46.83 -16.53
C ASP A 69 -2.43 -47.36 -15.65
N LYS A 70 -2.77 -47.94 -14.49
CA LYS A 70 -1.79 -48.38 -13.49
C LYS A 70 -0.89 -49.53 -13.97
N ASN A 71 -1.34 -50.32 -14.94
CA ASN A 71 -0.64 -51.50 -15.44
C ASN A 71 0.27 -51.14 -16.62
N THR A 72 -0.27 -50.43 -17.61
CA THR A 72 0.41 -50.10 -18.87
C THR A 72 1.16 -48.79 -18.83
N ARG A 73 0.84 -47.91 -17.87
CA ARG A 73 1.35 -46.53 -17.75
C ARG A 73 0.97 -45.61 -18.92
N HIS A 74 0.07 -46.04 -19.81
CA HIS A 74 -0.41 -45.18 -20.89
C HIS A 74 -1.34 -44.07 -20.35
N PRO A 75 -1.26 -42.84 -20.89
CA PRO A 75 -2.15 -41.75 -20.52
C PRO A 75 -3.62 -42.06 -20.81
N VAL A 76 -4.49 -41.78 -19.85
CA VAL A 76 -5.95 -41.81 -20.01
C VAL A 76 -6.41 -40.38 -20.31
N THR A 77 -6.68 -40.10 -21.58
CA THR A 77 -7.09 -38.76 -22.07
C THR A 77 -8.59 -38.65 -22.38
N ASP A 78 -9.24 -39.79 -22.61
CA ASP A 78 -10.70 -39.89 -22.72
C ASP A 78 -11.27 -40.29 -21.34
N TYR A 79 -11.64 -39.30 -20.54
CA TYR A 79 -12.11 -39.52 -19.17
C TYR A 79 -13.43 -40.31 -19.09
N SER A 80 -14.18 -40.44 -20.19
CA SER A 80 -15.38 -41.28 -20.23
C SER A 80 -15.08 -42.78 -20.09
N LYS A 81 -13.82 -43.19 -20.28
CA LYS A 81 -13.33 -44.58 -20.18
C LYS A 81 -12.60 -44.87 -18.88
N THR A 82 -12.83 -44.05 -17.86
CA THR A 82 -12.22 -44.24 -16.54
C THR A 82 -12.71 -45.57 -15.93
N ASP A 83 -11.78 -46.32 -15.35
CA ASP A 83 -12.04 -47.64 -14.76
C ASP A 83 -11.23 -47.87 -13.46
N GLY A 84 -11.31 -49.09 -12.90
CA GLY A 84 -10.56 -49.48 -11.69
C GLY A 84 -9.03 -49.58 -11.87
N ASN A 85 -8.50 -49.43 -13.09
CA ASN A 85 -7.07 -49.34 -13.37
C ASN A 85 -6.59 -47.90 -13.54
N THR A 86 -7.51 -46.95 -13.70
CA THR A 86 -7.21 -45.53 -13.89
C THR A 86 -6.76 -44.88 -12.58
N ILE A 87 -5.52 -44.37 -12.56
CA ILE A 87 -4.90 -43.70 -11.40
C ILE A 87 -4.38 -42.31 -11.78
N PHE A 88 -4.22 -41.43 -10.79
CA PHE A 88 -3.40 -40.24 -10.98
C PHE A 88 -1.97 -40.66 -11.37
N LYS A 89 -1.38 -39.96 -12.33
CA LYS A 89 0.03 -40.14 -12.66
C LYS A 89 0.88 -39.87 -11.41
N PRO A 90 1.64 -40.86 -10.91
CA PRO A 90 2.42 -40.68 -9.69
C PRO A 90 3.44 -39.55 -9.86
N GLY A 91 3.45 -38.65 -8.89
CA GLY A 91 4.51 -37.68 -8.66
C GLY A 91 4.91 -37.71 -7.19
N ASP A 92 5.70 -36.73 -6.76
CA ASP A 92 6.17 -36.66 -5.36
C ASP A 92 5.02 -36.36 -4.38
N PHE A 93 3.94 -35.72 -4.88
CA PHE A 93 2.82 -35.29 -4.05
C PHE A 93 1.45 -35.57 -4.66
N ARG A 94 0.46 -35.74 -3.79
CA ARG A 94 -0.95 -35.99 -4.16
C ARG A 94 -1.64 -34.65 -4.47
N LEU A 95 -2.47 -34.62 -5.51
CA LEU A 95 -3.24 -33.43 -5.90
C LEU A 95 -4.48 -33.15 -5.04
N VAL A 96 -4.93 -34.18 -4.30
CA VAL A 96 -6.22 -34.22 -3.60
C VAL A 96 -6.04 -34.47 -2.10
N SER A 97 -4.90 -34.05 -1.54
CA SER A 97 -4.67 -34.10 -0.10
C SER A 97 -4.87 -32.73 0.53
N TYR A 98 -5.11 -32.67 1.86
CA TYR A 98 -5.29 -31.39 2.53
C TYR A 98 -4.05 -30.50 2.43
N GLU A 99 -2.85 -31.07 2.43
CA GLU A 99 -1.61 -30.32 2.26
C GLU A 99 -1.59 -29.59 0.91
N TRP A 100 -2.15 -30.22 -0.14
CA TRP A 100 -2.26 -29.60 -1.45
C TRP A 100 -3.34 -28.52 -1.52
N GLY A 101 -4.40 -28.62 -0.72
CA GLY A 101 -5.32 -27.50 -0.50
C GLY A 101 -4.59 -26.24 0.01
N VAL A 102 -3.65 -26.40 0.94
CA VAL A 102 -2.80 -25.30 1.42
C VAL A 102 -1.87 -24.80 0.32
N THR A 103 -1.28 -25.70 -0.46
CA THR A 103 -0.44 -25.34 -1.62
C THR A 103 -1.22 -24.53 -2.66
N TYR A 104 -2.45 -24.92 -3.00
CA TYR A 104 -3.29 -24.15 -3.92
C TYR A 104 -3.57 -22.74 -3.40
N ALA A 105 -3.90 -22.60 -2.11
CA ALA A 105 -4.08 -21.29 -1.48
C ALA A 105 -2.78 -20.45 -1.52
N GLY A 106 -1.63 -21.06 -1.24
CA GLY A 106 -0.32 -20.41 -1.31
C GLY A 106 0.04 -19.93 -2.71
N MET A 107 -0.25 -20.72 -3.74
CA MET A 107 -0.04 -20.35 -5.14
C MET A 107 -0.95 -19.19 -5.56
N LEU A 108 -2.23 -19.20 -5.17
CA LEU A 108 -3.15 -18.09 -5.47
C LEU A 108 -2.65 -16.78 -4.83
N LEU A 109 -2.22 -16.83 -3.56
CA LEU A 109 -1.69 -15.67 -2.87
C LEU A 109 -0.35 -15.21 -3.48
N ALA A 110 0.57 -16.13 -3.80
CA ALA A 110 1.82 -15.78 -4.46
C ALA A 110 1.59 -15.08 -5.80
N GLY A 111 0.63 -15.55 -6.59
CA GLY A 111 0.24 -14.89 -7.85
C GLY A 111 -0.28 -13.48 -7.63
N GLU A 112 -1.15 -13.27 -6.64
CA GLU A 112 -1.66 -11.94 -6.28
C GLU A 112 -0.55 -10.96 -5.88
N ILE A 113 0.37 -11.39 -5.01
CA ILE A 113 1.39 -10.51 -4.43
C ILE A 113 2.52 -10.16 -5.40
N THR A 114 2.94 -11.16 -6.18
CA THR A 114 4.08 -11.01 -7.11
C THR A 114 3.62 -10.42 -8.45
N GLY A 115 2.34 -10.56 -8.80
CA GLY A 115 1.84 -10.28 -10.14
C GLY A 115 2.24 -11.34 -11.17
N ASP A 116 2.90 -12.43 -10.77
CA ASP A 116 3.30 -13.49 -11.69
C ASP A 116 2.16 -14.50 -11.90
N PRO A 117 1.59 -14.58 -13.10
CA PRO A 117 0.44 -15.44 -13.36
C PRO A 117 0.77 -16.94 -13.29
N ARG A 118 2.05 -17.36 -13.24
CA ARG A 118 2.42 -18.79 -13.17
C ARG A 118 1.89 -19.49 -11.93
N TYR A 119 1.79 -18.78 -10.81
CA TYR A 119 1.31 -19.34 -9.56
C TYR A 119 -0.20 -19.60 -9.62
N ALA A 120 -0.99 -18.59 -9.98
CA ALA A 120 -2.44 -18.76 -10.16
C ALA A 120 -2.79 -19.84 -11.20
N ARG A 121 -2.08 -19.84 -12.35
CA ARG A 121 -2.25 -20.87 -13.39
C ARG A 121 -1.94 -22.28 -12.90
N TYR A 122 -0.97 -22.46 -11.99
CA TYR A 122 -0.71 -23.77 -11.41
C TYR A 122 -1.98 -24.29 -10.72
N THR A 123 -2.58 -23.50 -9.85
CA THR A 123 -3.83 -23.87 -9.14
C THR A 123 -4.98 -24.11 -10.10
N THR A 124 -5.29 -23.14 -10.97
CA THR A 124 -6.44 -23.23 -11.90
C THR A 124 -6.33 -24.46 -12.80
N LYS A 125 -5.13 -24.76 -13.33
CA LYS A 125 -4.90 -25.95 -14.18
C LYS A 125 -5.22 -27.26 -13.45
N ARG A 126 -4.82 -27.39 -12.18
CA ARG A 126 -5.04 -28.63 -11.41
C ARG A 126 -6.49 -28.75 -10.96
N LEU A 127 -7.11 -27.67 -10.47
CA LEU A 127 -8.51 -27.69 -10.06
C LEU A 127 -9.45 -27.94 -11.25
N LYS A 128 -9.16 -27.33 -12.41
CA LYS A 128 -9.88 -27.64 -13.66
C LYS A 128 -9.74 -29.11 -14.04
N PHE A 129 -8.54 -29.67 -13.94
CA PHE A 129 -8.34 -31.11 -14.19
C PHE A 129 -9.20 -31.97 -13.25
N LEU A 130 -9.29 -31.66 -11.96
CA LEU A 130 -10.17 -32.40 -11.03
C LEU A 130 -11.65 -32.29 -11.41
N ALA A 131 -12.09 -31.12 -11.87
CA ALA A 131 -13.45 -30.91 -12.38
C ALA A 131 -13.71 -31.73 -13.65
N ASP A 132 -12.75 -31.75 -14.59
CA ASP A 132 -12.89 -32.42 -15.88
C ASP A 132 -12.93 -33.96 -15.75
N ILE A 133 -12.18 -34.56 -14.81
CA ILE A 133 -12.17 -36.02 -14.61
C ILE A 133 -13.35 -36.53 -13.78
N ARG A 134 -14.01 -35.66 -13.00
CA ARG A 134 -15.09 -36.06 -12.08
C ARG A 134 -16.22 -36.83 -12.76
N PRO A 135 -16.78 -36.41 -13.92
CA PRO A 135 -17.87 -37.14 -14.56
C PRO A 135 -17.51 -38.59 -14.92
N GLY A 136 -16.26 -38.83 -15.32
CA GLY A 136 -15.76 -40.18 -15.63
C GLY A 136 -15.79 -41.12 -14.44
N PHE A 137 -15.32 -40.66 -13.28
CA PHE A 137 -15.34 -41.45 -12.05
C PHE A 137 -16.76 -41.65 -11.49
N VAL A 138 -17.65 -40.67 -11.63
CA VAL A 138 -19.07 -40.83 -11.25
C VAL A 138 -19.74 -41.90 -12.10
N ALA A 139 -19.56 -41.84 -13.43
CA ALA A 139 -20.10 -42.86 -14.34
C ALA A 139 -19.53 -44.26 -14.08
N PHE A 140 -18.26 -44.34 -13.67
CA PHE A 140 -17.64 -45.60 -13.28
C PHE A 140 -18.28 -46.19 -12.01
N GLU A 141 -18.53 -45.40 -10.96
CA GLU A 141 -19.20 -45.90 -9.74
C GLU A 141 -20.65 -46.34 -10.00
N GLU A 142 -21.34 -45.73 -10.97
CA GLU A 142 -22.68 -46.16 -11.40
C GLU A 142 -22.65 -47.55 -12.06
N GLN A 143 -21.58 -47.87 -12.80
CA GLN A 143 -21.41 -49.16 -13.48
C GLN A 143 -20.87 -50.25 -12.55
N GLU A 144 -19.93 -49.89 -11.67
CA GLU A 144 -19.23 -50.81 -10.76
C GLU A 144 -19.33 -50.32 -9.29
N PRO A 145 -20.52 -50.41 -8.66
CA PRO A 145 -20.72 -49.88 -7.32
C PRO A 145 -19.82 -50.56 -6.27
N GLY A 146 -19.23 -49.75 -5.38
CA GLY A 146 -18.41 -50.24 -4.26
C GLY A 146 -16.95 -50.53 -4.60
N VAL A 147 -16.52 -50.35 -5.86
CA VAL A 147 -15.11 -50.45 -6.25
C VAL A 147 -14.37 -49.16 -5.88
N ARG A 148 -13.35 -49.26 -5.01
CA ARG A 148 -12.49 -48.11 -4.68
C ARG A 148 -11.59 -47.73 -5.86
N HIS A 149 -11.52 -46.43 -6.14
CA HIS A 149 -10.69 -45.85 -7.21
C HIS A 149 -9.90 -44.63 -6.71
N THR A 150 -9.01 -44.08 -7.54
CA THR A 150 -8.07 -43.01 -7.13
C THR A 150 -8.73 -41.68 -6.73
N PHE A 151 -9.99 -41.48 -7.13
CA PHE A 151 -10.76 -40.25 -6.91
C PHE A 151 -11.84 -40.43 -5.82
N TYR A 152 -11.85 -41.59 -5.17
CA TYR A 152 -12.91 -41.99 -4.26
C TYR A 152 -13.09 -41.03 -3.08
N SER A 153 -12.00 -40.55 -2.46
CA SER A 153 -12.08 -39.61 -1.33
C SER A 153 -12.60 -38.22 -1.73
N VAL A 154 -12.54 -37.85 -3.01
CA VAL A 154 -13.11 -36.59 -3.52
C VAL A 154 -14.61 -36.72 -3.73
N LEU A 155 -15.09 -37.89 -4.18
CA LEU A 155 -16.53 -38.18 -4.33
C LEU A 155 -17.19 -38.48 -2.98
N HIS A 156 -16.47 -39.20 -2.12
CA HIS A 156 -16.92 -39.64 -0.81
C HIS A 156 -15.87 -39.25 0.23
N PRO A 157 -15.85 -38.00 0.71
CA PRO A 157 -15.00 -37.63 1.85
C PRO A 157 -15.42 -38.42 3.10
N HIS A 158 -14.44 -38.86 3.90
CA HIS A 158 -14.64 -39.62 5.14
C HIS A 158 -14.00 -38.97 6.37
N ALA A 159 -13.29 -37.86 6.17
CA ALA A 159 -12.82 -36.98 7.23
C ALA A 159 -12.69 -35.54 6.69
N LEU A 160 -12.63 -34.56 7.59
CA LEU A 160 -12.23 -33.19 7.26
C LEU A 160 -10.92 -33.12 6.45
N ASP A 161 -9.96 -34.01 6.72
CA ASP A 161 -8.67 -34.12 6.01
C ASP A 161 -8.84 -34.41 4.49
N ASP A 162 -9.98 -34.94 4.05
CA ASP A 162 -10.23 -35.24 2.64
C ASP A 162 -10.74 -34.03 1.84
N CYS A 163 -11.27 -33.00 2.52
CA CYS A 163 -12.10 -31.99 1.87
C CYS A 163 -11.86 -30.54 2.32
N GLY A 164 -11.50 -30.30 3.59
CA GLY A 164 -11.46 -28.98 4.21
C GLY A 164 -10.68 -27.92 3.45
N SER A 165 -9.36 -28.04 3.49
CA SER A 165 -8.46 -27.06 2.86
C SER A 165 -8.62 -27.01 1.34
N LEU A 166 -8.96 -28.13 0.69
CA LEU A 166 -9.26 -28.19 -0.73
C LEU A 166 -10.50 -27.35 -1.06
N CYS A 167 -11.58 -27.51 -0.30
CA CYS A 167 -12.81 -26.73 -0.45
C CYS A 167 -12.54 -25.23 -0.30
N ALA A 168 -11.80 -24.83 0.74
CA ALA A 168 -11.40 -23.44 0.94
C ALA A 168 -10.61 -22.88 -0.25
N ALA A 169 -9.63 -23.64 -0.77
CA ALA A 169 -8.84 -23.24 -1.93
C ALA A 169 -9.65 -23.20 -3.24
N MET A 170 -10.57 -24.14 -3.44
CA MET A 170 -11.48 -24.18 -4.59
C MET A 170 -12.39 -22.97 -4.61
N ILE A 171 -12.98 -22.59 -3.47
CA ILE A 171 -13.82 -21.38 -3.37
C ILE A 171 -13.00 -20.12 -3.68
N LYS A 172 -11.77 -20.02 -3.14
CA LYS A 172 -10.87 -18.90 -3.45
C LYS A 172 -10.53 -18.82 -4.94
N ALA A 173 -10.20 -19.96 -5.56
CA ALA A 173 -9.93 -20.02 -7.00
C ALA A 173 -11.15 -19.58 -7.81
N GLN A 174 -12.34 -20.12 -7.50
CA GLN A 174 -13.60 -19.79 -8.16
C GLN A 174 -13.95 -18.30 -8.08
N LYS A 175 -13.61 -17.64 -6.96
CA LYS A 175 -13.77 -16.19 -6.78
C LYS A 175 -12.81 -15.35 -7.64
N GLN A 176 -11.60 -15.84 -7.90
CA GLN A 176 -10.63 -15.15 -8.75
C GLN A 176 -10.93 -15.36 -10.24
N GLU A 177 -11.26 -16.60 -10.62
CA GLU A 177 -11.58 -17.00 -11.99
C GLU A 177 -12.58 -18.15 -11.94
N ALA A 178 -13.69 -18.05 -12.69
CA ALA A 178 -14.69 -19.11 -12.73
C ALA A 178 -14.10 -20.39 -13.36
N ILE A 179 -14.16 -21.52 -12.65
CA ILE A 179 -13.68 -22.82 -13.10
C ILE A 179 -14.90 -23.72 -13.37
N PRO A 180 -15.30 -23.94 -14.64
CA PRO A 180 -16.49 -24.73 -14.95
C PRO A 180 -16.41 -26.15 -14.40
N GLY A 181 -17.47 -26.58 -13.71
CA GLY A 181 -17.60 -27.95 -13.20
C GLY A 181 -16.98 -28.18 -11.82
N LEU A 182 -16.45 -27.13 -11.19
CA LEU A 182 -15.88 -27.20 -9.84
C LEU A 182 -16.97 -27.10 -8.75
N GLU A 183 -18.09 -26.47 -9.05
CA GLU A 183 -19.20 -26.23 -8.11
C GLU A 183 -19.75 -27.52 -7.48
N PRO A 184 -19.94 -28.64 -8.23
CA PRO A 184 -20.36 -29.91 -7.63
C PRO A 184 -19.35 -30.50 -6.65
N VAL A 185 -18.05 -30.24 -6.81
CA VAL A 185 -17.00 -30.68 -5.88
C VAL A 185 -17.07 -29.86 -4.59
N ILE A 186 -17.17 -28.54 -4.73
CA ILE A 186 -17.32 -27.61 -3.59
C ILE A 186 -18.58 -27.96 -2.80
N ALA A 187 -19.71 -28.20 -3.48
CA ALA A 187 -20.98 -28.57 -2.86
C ALA A 187 -20.89 -29.90 -2.09
N ASN A 188 -20.21 -30.91 -2.64
CA ASN A 188 -20.00 -32.19 -1.96
C ASN A 188 -19.16 -32.02 -0.68
N PHE A 189 -18.08 -31.26 -0.77
CA PHE A 189 -17.18 -31.04 0.36
C PHE A 189 -17.83 -30.24 1.48
N ILE A 190 -18.53 -29.15 1.15
CA ILE A 190 -19.16 -28.33 2.19
C ILE A 190 -20.35 -29.04 2.86
N ASP A 191 -21.07 -29.89 2.12
CA ASP A 191 -22.12 -30.74 2.68
C ASP A 191 -21.54 -31.73 3.67
N TYR A 192 -20.39 -32.35 3.34
CA TYR A 192 -19.71 -33.24 4.27
C TYR A 192 -19.32 -32.53 5.56
N ILE A 193 -18.63 -31.38 5.46
CA ILE A 193 -18.16 -30.60 6.62
C ILE A 193 -19.34 -30.14 7.50
N SER A 194 -20.43 -29.69 6.88
CA SER A 194 -21.57 -29.11 7.60
C SER A 194 -22.47 -30.19 8.21
N ASN A 195 -22.70 -31.29 7.48
CA ASN A 195 -23.82 -32.19 7.77
C ASN A 195 -23.42 -33.65 8.05
N LYS A 196 -22.22 -34.10 7.65
CA LYS A 196 -21.84 -35.52 7.74
C LYS A 196 -20.67 -35.80 8.67
N GLU A 197 -19.73 -34.86 8.81
CA GLU A 197 -18.62 -35.01 9.74
C GLU A 197 -19.12 -35.22 11.17
N PHE A 198 -18.41 -36.07 11.91
CA PHE A 198 -18.78 -36.39 13.28
C PHE A 198 -18.65 -35.15 14.18
N ARG A 199 -19.64 -34.94 15.05
CA ARG A 199 -19.67 -33.85 16.02
C ARG A 199 -20.01 -34.38 17.40
N LEU A 200 -19.40 -33.78 18.42
CA LEU A 200 -19.85 -33.96 19.81
C LEU A 200 -21.29 -33.44 19.98
N LYS A 201 -21.92 -33.79 21.11
CA LYS A 201 -23.31 -33.40 21.39
C LYS A 201 -23.59 -31.90 21.31
N ASP A 202 -22.59 -31.05 21.57
CA ASP A 202 -22.74 -29.59 21.51
C ASP A 202 -22.44 -28.99 20.11
N GLY A 203 -22.20 -29.85 19.12
CA GLY A 203 -21.92 -29.49 17.74
C GLY A 203 -20.44 -29.23 17.42
N THR A 204 -19.52 -29.47 18.37
CA THR A 204 -18.08 -29.37 18.14
C THR A 204 -17.63 -30.48 17.18
N LEU A 205 -16.96 -30.14 16.08
CA LEU A 205 -16.36 -31.12 15.16
C LEU A 205 -15.34 -32.00 15.89
N ALA A 206 -15.38 -33.30 15.64
CA ALA A 206 -14.59 -34.28 16.38
C ALA A 206 -14.29 -35.52 15.54
N ARG A 207 -13.42 -36.37 16.06
CA ARG A 207 -13.02 -37.66 15.50
C ARG A 207 -13.35 -38.78 16.49
N ASN A 208 -13.51 -39.99 15.96
CA ASN A 208 -13.53 -41.24 16.74
C ASN A 208 -12.22 -42.01 16.60
N ARG A 209 -11.09 -41.27 16.57
CA ARG A 209 -9.72 -41.81 16.58
C ARG A 209 -8.75 -40.79 17.21
N PRO A 210 -7.69 -41.23 17.92
CA PRO A 210 -7.39 -42.63 18.27
C PRO A 210 -8.38 -43.19 19.31
N LEU A 211 -9.17 -42.34 19.96
CA LEU A 211 -10.20 -42.69 20.93
C LEU A 211 -11.56 -42.10 20.51
N PRO A 212 -12.69 -42.59 21.08
CA PRO A 212 -14.00 -41.98 20.86
C PRO A 212 -14.05 -40.51 21.29
N ASN A 213 -14.91 -39.71 20.67
CA ASN A 213 -15.20 -38.32 21.09
C ASN A 213 -13.94 -37.45 21.27
N THR A 214 -13.01 -37.54 20.33
CA THR A 214 -11.71 -36.86 20.39
C THR A 214 -11.70 -35.61 19.51
N ILE A 215 -11.29 -34.47 20.04
CA ILE A 215 -11.05 -33.25 19.28
C ILE A 215 -9.56 -33.15 18.95
N TRP A 216 -9.23 -32.97 17.67
CA TRP A 216 -7.87 -32.68 17.22
C TRP A 216 -7.77 -31.23 16.84
N LEU A 217 -6.74 -30.54 17.31
CA LEU A 217 -6.57 -29.11 17.03
C LEU A 217 -6.53 -28.79 15.53
N ASP A 218 -5.99 -29.70 14.72
CA ASP A 218 -5.93 -29.63 13.26
C ASP A 218 -7.32 -29.42 12.63
N ASP A 219 -8.39 -29.97 13.23
CA ASP A 219 -9.76 -29.90 12.70
C ASP A 219 -10.29 -28.46 12.61
N LEU A 220 -9.72 -27.51 13.35
CA LEU A 220 -9.98 -26.08 13.13
C LEU A 220 -9.65 -25.71 11.69
N PHE A 221 -8.45 -26.02 11.22
CA PHE A 221 -8.01 -25.65 9.87
C PHE A 221 -8.67 -26.52 8.80
N MET A 222 -8.98 -27.77 9.12
CA MET A 222 -9.66 -28.67 8.18
C MET A 222 -11.16 -28.36 8.03
N SER A 223 -11.72 -27.36 8.72
CA SER A 223 -13.15 -27.03 8.61
C SER A 223 -13.43 -25.53 8.49
N VAL A 224 -12.90 -24.73 9.41
CA VAL A 224 -13.27 -23.32 9.58
C VAL A 224 -12.94 -22.47 8.35
N PRO A 225 -11.77 -22.58 7.69
CA PRO A 225 -11.52 -21.84 6.45
C PRO A 225 -12.53 -22.16 5.35
N ALA A 226 -12.98 -23.41 5.21
CA ALA A 226 -13.97 -23.79 4.21
C ALA A 226 -15.35 -23.21 4.53
N LEU A 227 -15.78 -23.31 5.80
CA LEU A 227 -17.01 -22.69 6.29
C LEU A 227 -16.97 -21.17 6.07
N ALA A 228 -15.91 -20.50 6.49
CA ALA A 228 -15.74 -19.05 6.35
C ALA A 228 -15.77 -18.60 4.88
N GLN A 229 -15.03 -19.31 4.01
CA GLN A 229 -15.05 -19.01 2.57
C GLN A 229 -16.42 -19.27 1.96
N MET A 230 -17.15 -20.29 2.40
CA MET A 230 -18.50 -20.55 1.92
C MET A 230 -19.48 -19.46 2.34
N GLY A 231 -19.43 -19.01 3.61
CA GLY A 231 -20.22 -17.86 4.07
C GLY A 231 -19.97 -16.64 3.20
N ALA A 232 -18.71 -16.35 2.90
CA ALA A 232 -18.33 -15.23 2.03
C ALA A 232 -18.63 -15.46 0.53
N TYR A 233 -18.86 -16.69 0.09
CA TYR A 233 -19.18 -17.03 -1.30
C TYR A 233 -20.68 -17.02 -1.57
N THR A 234 -21.47 -17.36 -0.56
CA THR A 234 -22.94 -17.49 -0.65
C THR A 234 -23.70 -16.36 0.03
N ASP A 235 -23.01 -15.53 0.80
CA ASP A 235 -23.61 -14.54 1.71
C ASP A 235 -24.55 -15.17 2.77
N ASP A 236 -24.30 -16.43 3.12
CA ASP A 236 -25.09 -17.18 4.10
C ASP A 236 -24.39 -17.17 5.47
N ARG A 237 -24.98 -16.42 6.41
CA ARG A 237 -24.46 -16.20 7.76
C ARG A 237 -24.26 -17.47 8.57
N LYS A 238 -25.01 -18.54 8.31
CA LYS A 238 -24.94 -19.78 9.10
C LYS A 238 -23.53 -20.40 9.10
N TYR A 239 -22.78 -20.21 8.01
CA TYR A 239 -21.43 -20.73 7.89
C TYR A 239 -20.44 -19.94 8.76
N PHE A 240 -20.62 -18.62 8.88
CA PHE A 240 -19.85 -17.79 9.81
C PHE A 240 -20.18 -18.13 11.26
N ASP A 241 -21.47 -18.36 11.56
CA ASP A 241 -21.91 -18.75 12.90
C ASP A 241 -21.29 -20.10 13.32
N ASP A 242 -21.28 -21.12 12.44
CA ASP A 242 -20.62 -22.40 12.72
C ASP A 242 -19.10 -22.24 12.83
N ALA A 243 -18.47 -21.51 11.90
CA ALA A 243 -17.02 -21.25 11.91
C ALA A 243 -16.55 -20.63 13.25
N VAL A 244 -17.21 -19.56 13.70
CA VAL A 244 -16.92 -18.91 14.98
C VAL A 244 -17.21 -19.85 16.15
N LYS A 245 -18.32 -20.59 16.10
CA LYS A 245 -18.69 -21.56 17.13
C LYS A 245 -17.60 -22.62 17.31
N GLN A 246 -17.06 -23.17 16.21
CA GLN A 246 -15.96 -24.14 16.25
C GLN A 246 -14.72 -23.56 16.93
N VAL A 247 -14.26 -22.38 16.51
CA VAL A 247 -13.07 -21.72 17.12
C VAL A 247 -13.24 -21.57 18.64
N LEU A 248 -14.39 -21.06 19.09
CA LEU A 248 -14.65 -20.82 20.50
C LEU A 248 -14.88 -22.12 21.30
N GLN A 249 -15.46 -23.16 20.69
CA GLN A 249 -15.66 -24.46 21.34
C GLN A 249 -14.34 -25.23 21.51
N PHE A 250 -13.46 -25.17 20.52
CA PHE A 250 -12.13 -25.76 20.62
C PHE A 250 -11.30 -25.02 21.67
N SER A 251 -11.29 -23.69 21.64
CA SER A 251 -10.48 -22.88 22.57
C SER A 251 -10.87 -23.06 24.03
N ARG A 252 -12.16 -23.18 24.34
CA ARG A 252 -12.64 -23.48 25.71
C ARG A 252 -12.07 -24.77 26.29
N ARG A 253 -11.69 -25.74 25.46
CA ARG A 253 -11.20 -27.07 25.88
C ARG A 253 -9.68 -27.19 25.77
N MET A 254 -9.13 -26.63 24.70
CA MET A 254 -7.78 -26.94 24.24
C MET A 254 -6.78 -25.81 24.46
N PHE A 255 -7.25 -24.57 24.68
CA PHE A 255 -6.35 -23.44 24.88
C PHE A 255 -5.89 -23.35 26.34
N ASN A 256 -4.58 -23.40 26.54
CA ASN A 256 -3.95 -23.08 27.80
C ASN A 256 -3.76 -21.57 27.90
N TYR A 257 -4.59 -20.91 28.71
CA TYR A 257 -4.57 -19.45 28.87
C TYR A 257 -3.34 -18.92 29.60
N GLU A 258 -2.66 -19.74 30.41
CA GLU A 258 -1.41 -19.35 31.09
C GLU A 258 -0.24 -19.30 30.10
N LYS A 259 -0.16 -20.29 29.20
CA LYS A 259 0.89 -20.38 28.18
C LYS A 259 0.57 -19.60 26.91
N GLY A 260 -0.71 -19.33 26.65
CA GLY A 260 -1.18 -18.80 25.38
C GLY A 260 -1.01 -19.78 24.22
N LEU A 261 -1.07 -21.10 24.48
CA LEU A 261 -0.83 -22.16 23.51
C LEU A 261 -1.96 -23.18 23.54
N PHE A 262 -2.18 -23.91 22.43
CA PHE A 262 -3.15 -25.01 22.39
C PHE A 262 -2.48 -26.37 22.63
N MET A 263 -3.14 -27.25 23.38
CA MET A 263 -2.84 -28.68 23.36
C MET A 263 -3.25 -29.28 22.01
N HIS A 264 -2.55 -30.33 21.55
CA HIS A 264 -2.87 -30.99 20.28
C HIS A 264 -4.22 -31.73 20.31
N GLY A 265 -4.56 -32.33 21.45
CA GLY A 265 -5.67 -33.27 21.53
C GLY A 265 -6.46 -33.18 22.82
N TRP A 266 -7.78 -33.35 22.71
CA TRP A 266 -8.69 -33.41 23.84
C TRP A 266 -9.66 -34.58 23.68
N VAL A 267 -9.84 -35.39 24.72
CA VAL A 267 -10.70 -36.59 24.69
C VAL A 267 -11.78 -36.41 25.74
N GLN A 268 -13.06 -36.49 25.33
CA GLN A 268 -14.18 -36.17 26.21
C GLN A 268 -14.26 -37.04 27.47
N GLU A 269 -13.88 -38.30 27.37
CA GLU A 269 -14.02 -39.28 28.45
C GLU A 269 -12.84 -39.25 29.44
N MET A 270 -11.82 -38.41 29.22
CA MET A 270 -10.68 -38.29 30.14
C MET A 270 -10.97 -37.28 31.24
N GLU A 271 -10.61 -37.62 32.48
CA GLU A 271 -10.65 -36.69 33.62
C GLU A 271 -9.51 -35.66 33.55
N GLU A 272 -8.31 -36.12 33.19
CA GLU A 272 -7.14 -35.27 32.97
C GLU A 272 -6.79 -35.22 31.48
N HIS A 273 -6.37 -34.06 31.00
CA HIS A 273 -6.01 -33.87 29.59
C HIS A 273 -4.52 -33.54 29.45
N PRO A 274 -3.67 -34.49 29.02
CA PRO A 274 -2.25 -34.24 28.80
C PRO A 274 -2.03 -33.17 27.74
N GLN A 275 -1.21 -32.16 28.07
CA GLN A 275 -1.00 -31.02 27.18
C GLN A 275 0.33 -31.15 26.43
N PHE A 276 0.24 -31.50 25.15
CA PHE A 276 1.35 -31.44 24.20
C PHE A 276 1.11 -30.28 23.23
N HIS A 277 1.90 -29.21 23.36
CA HIS A 277 1.81 -28.02 22.52
C HIS A 277 2.55 -28.23 21.20
N TRP A 278 2.04 -29.16 20.38
CA TRP A 278 2.65 -29.50 19.10
C TRP A 278 2.60 -28.32 18.13
N ALA A 279 3.75 -27.99 17.55
CA ALA A 279 3.94 -26.77 16.79
C ALA A 279 3.05 -26.69 15.55
N ARG A 280 3.02 -27.72 14.68
CA ARG A 280 2.23 -27.59 13.45
C ARG A 280 0.72 -27.48 13.72
N ALA A 281 0.17 -28.23 14.68
CA ALA A 281 -1.24 -28.09 15.02
C ALA A 281 -1.56 -26.70 15.64
N ASN A 282 -0.65 -26.14 16.43
CA ASN A 282 -0.77 -24.73 16.86
C ASN A 282 -0.72 -23.77 15.67
N GLY A 283 0.13 -24.06 14.68
CA GLY A 283 0.14 -23.36 13.39
C GLY A 283 -1.23 -23.40 12.71
N TRP A 284 -1.86 -24.57 12.64
CA TRP A 284 -3.20 -24.71 12.06
C TRP A 284 -4.27 -23.91 12.79
N ALA A 285 -4.27 -23.90 14.12
CA ALA A 285 -5.18 -23.07 14.90
C ALA A 285 -4.95 -21.57 14.63
N LEU A 286 -3.69 -21.13 14.56
CA LEU A 286 -3.33 -19.74 14.27
C LEU A 286 -3.77 -19.33 12.86
N MET A 287 -3.45 -20.16 11.86
CA MET A 287 -3.83 -19.95 10.46
C MET A 287 -5.35 -19.90 10.31
N THR A 288 -6.08 -20.75 11.04
CA THR A 288 -7.54 -20.77 11.04
C THR A 288 -8.12 -19.44 11.47
N MET A 289 -7.66 -18.90 12.61
CA MET A 289 -8.21 -17.66 13.15
C MET A 289 -7.94 -16.47 12.23
N VAL A 290 -6.74 -16.37 11.65
CA VAL A 290 -6.44 -15.29 10.71
C VAL A 290 -7.24 -15.43 9.42
N GLU A 291 -7.40 -16.64 8.89
CA GLU A 291 -8.20 -16.90 7.67
C GLU A 291 -9.70 -16.64 7.87
N LEU A 292 -10.23 -16.92 9.07
CA LEU A 292 -11.60 -16.60 9.43
C LEU A 292 -11.81 -15.08 9.47
N LEU A 293 -10.92 -14.34 10.14
CA LEU A 293 -11.02 -12.88 10.27
C LEU A 293 -10.92 -12.14 8.93
N GLU A 294 -10.28 -12.71 7.91
CA GLU A 294 -10.22 -12.10 6.56
C GLU A 294 -11.61 -11.95 5.90
N VAL A 295 -12.57 -12.81 6.26
CA VAL A 295 -13.87 -12.86 5.59
C VAL A 295 -15.07 -12.79 6.54
N LEU A 296 -14.82 -12.85 7.85
CA LEU A 296 -15.86 -12.69 8.87
C LEU A 296 -16.37 -11.24 8.88
N PRO A 297 -17.68 -11.00 8.78
CA PRO A 297 -18.24 -9.65 8.89
C PRO A 297 -17.82 -8.97 10.20
N ALA A 298 -17.38 -7.71 10.13
CA ALA A 298 -16.88 -6.97 11.30
C ALA A 298 -17.96 -6.72 12.37
N ASP A 299 -19.24 -6.79 12.00
CA ASP A 299 -20.40 -6.69 12.89
C ASP A 299 -20.86 -8.06 13.44
N HIS A 300 -20.17 -9.16 13.08
CA HIS A 300 -20.45 -10.47 13.63
C HIS A 300 -20.11 -10.50 15.14
N PRO A 301 -21.01 -10.99 16.01
CA PRO A 301 -20.84 -10.90 17.46
C PRO A 301 -19.57 -11.58 17.98
N GLY A 302 -19.12 -12.66 17.35
CA GLY A 302 -17.88 -13.36 17.72
C GLY A 302 -16.58 -12.82 17.10
N TYR A 303 -16.63 -11.74 16.29
CA TYR A 303 -15.41 -11.18 15.67
C TYR A 303 -14.38 -10.77 16.73
N GLY A 304 -14.83 -10.07 17.77
CA GLY A 304 -13.97 -9.62 18.87
C GLY A 304 -13.32 -10.77 19.64
N ASP A 305 -14.07 -11.84 19.89
CA ASP A 305 -13.58 -13.01 20.64
C ASP A 305 -12.50 -13.77 19.86
N VAL A 306 -12.71 -13.97 18.55
CA VAL A 306 -11.73 -14.62 17.67
C VAL A 306 -10.46 -13.78 17.56
N LEU A 307 -10.61 -12.46 17.40
CA LEU A 307 -9.47 -11.53 17.34
C LEU A 307 -8.65 -11.52 18.64
N GLU A 308 -9.30 -11.52 19.80
CA GLU A 308 -8.59 -11.56 21.08
C GLU A 308 -7.88 -12.91 21.30
N LEU A 309 -8.50 -14.02 20.90
CA LEU A 309 -7.87 -15.34 20.95
C LEU A 309 -6.64 -15.42 20.03
N LEU A 310 -6.75 -14.90 18.80
CA LEU A 310 -5.62 -14.77 17.87
C LEU A 310 -4.48 -13.98 18.54
N ARG A 311 -4.77 -12.82 19.12
CA ARG A 311 -3.77 -11.98 19.81
C ARG A 311 -3.10 -12.69 20.98
N ARG A 312 -3.85 -13.47 21.76
CA ARG A 312 -3.30 -14.26 22.87
C ARG A 312 -2.38 -15.37 22.38
N HIS A 313 -2.78 -16.05 21.31
CA HIS A 313 -1.97 -17.12 20.74
C HIS A 313 -0.66 -16.60 20.14
N ILE A 314 -0.70 -15.47 19.41
CA ILE A 314 0.51 -14.81 18.90
C ILE A 314 1.45 -14.41 20.05
N ARG A 315 0.91 -13.89 21.16
CA ARG A 315 1.69 -13.59 22.38
C ARG A 315 2.37 -14.84 22.96
N GLY A 316 1.65 -15.97 23.05
CA GLY A 316 2.22 -17.23 23.53
C GLY A 316 3.36 -17.73 22.63
N LEU A 317 3.16 -17.70 21.31
CA LEU A 317 4.16 -18.11 20.32
C LEU A 317 5.41 -17.23 20.32
N ALA A 318 5.27 -15.93 20.55
CA ALA A 318 6.40 -15.01 20.67
C ALA A 318 7.34 -15.37 21.83
N ASN A 319 6.81 -15.95 22.91
CA ASN A 319 7.61 -16.38 24.05
C ASN A 319 8.35 -17.72 23.81
N THR A 320 8.12 -18.39 22.68
CA THR A 320 8.68 -19.71 22.38
C THR A 320 9.49 -19.77 21.07
N GLN A 321 9.76 -18.62 20.43
CA GLN A 321 10.64 -18.59 19.25
C GLN A 321 12.08 -18.94 19.68
N SER A 322 12.74 -19.85 18.95
CA SER A 322 14.14 -20.18 19.22
C SER A 322 15.06 -19.05 18.77
N SER A 323 16.30 -19.05 19.27
CA SER A 323 17.33 -18.11 18.83
C SER A 323 17.69 -18.23 17.34
N GLU A 324 17.32 -19.34 16.69
CA GLU A 324 17.52 -19.57 15.26
C GLU A 324 16.31 -19.10 14.42
N GLY A 325 15.26 -18.57 15.04
CA GLY A 325 14.06 -18.07 14.36
C GLY A 325 12.99 -19.12 14.09
N PHE A 326 13.31 -20.40 14.23
CA PHE A 326 12.36 -21.50 14.18
C PHE A 326 11.55 -21.62 15.48
N TRP A 327 10.53 -22.47 15.44
CA TRP A 327 9.90 -23.01 16.64
C TRP A 327 10.23 -24.48 16.83
N HIS A 328 10.30 -24.89 18.09
CA HIS A 328 10.48 -26.28 18.49
C HIS A 328 9.22 -27.11 18.22
N GLN A 329 9.39 -28.37 17.83
CA GLN A 329 8.34 -29.35 17.57
C GLN A 329 7.30 -29.41 18.69
N LEU A 330 7.75 -29.39 19.95
CA LEU A 330 6.91 -29.04 21.09
C LEU A 330 7.31 -27.64 21.57
N LEU A 331 6.39 -26.69 21.48
CA LEU A 331 6.68 -25.26 21.60
C LEU A 331 7.28 -24.86 22.94
N ASP A 332 6.83 -25.50 24.02
CA ASP A 332 7.27 -25.24 25.39
C ASP A 332 8.41 -26.18 25.84
N ARG A 333 9.09 -26.82 24.88
CA ARG A 333 10.19 -27.77 25.13
C ARG A 333 11.38 -27.49 24.19
N PRO A 334 12.31 -26.62 24.60
CA PRO A 334 13.42 -26.17 23.76
C PRO A 334 14.47 -27.26 23.46
N ASP A 335 14.34 -28.43 24.07
CA ASP A 335 15.13 -29.63 23.81
C ASP A 335 14.53 -30.53 22.71
N SER A 336 13.33 -30.21 22.20
CA SER A 336 12.78 -30.86 21.00
C SER A 336 13.34 -30.20 19.73
N TYR A 337 13.32 -30.90 18.59
CA TYR A 337 13.93 -30.40 17.36
C TYR A 337 13.18 -29.19 16.77
N LEU A 338 13.86 -28.35 15.99
CA LEU A 338 13.28 -27.19 15.29
C LEU A 338 12.52 -27.65 14.03
N GLU A 339 11.27 -27.19 13.85
CA GLU A 339 10.37 -27.69 12.82
C GLU A 339 9.97 -26.60 11.80
N THR A 340 10.09 -26.93 10.51
CA THR A 340 10.04 -25.93 9.42
C THR A 340 8.63 -25.57 9.01
N SER A 341 7.71 -26.53 8.93
CA SER A 341 6.35 -26.23 8.45
C SER A 341 5.57 -25.35 9.42
N ALA A 342 5.64 -25.61 10.73
CA ALA A 342 5.06 -24.79 11.77
C ALA A 342 5.65 -23.37 11.74
N THR A 343 6.97 -23.25 11.62
CA THR A 343 7.64 -21.96 11.49
C THR A 343 7.12 -21.18 10.28
N ALA A 344 6.96 -21.82 9.11
CA ALA A 344 6.37 -21.17 7.94
C ALA A 344 4.91 -20.75 8.15
N ILE A 345 4.09 -21.58 8.82
CA ILE A 345 2.71 -21.22 9.17
C ILE A 345 2.66 -20.00 10.10
N TYR A 346 3.55 -19.93 11.09
CA TYR A 346 3.64 -18.78 11.99
C TYR A 346 4.10 -17.52 11.27
N THR A 347 5.12 -17.63 10.41
CA THR A 347 5.57 -16.52 9.56
C THR A 347 4.41 -15.96 8.74
N TYR A 348 3.66 -16.82 8.04
CA TYR A 348 2.47 -16.40 7.29
C TYR A 348 1.43 -15.70 8.17
N SER A 349 0.98 -16.39 9.22
CA SER A 349 -0.20 -15.96 9.96
C SER A 349 0.05 -14.69 10.76
N ILE A 350 1.26 -14.54 11.33
CA ILE A 350 1.65 -13.35 12.09
C ILE A 350 1.96 -12.19 11.14
N ALA A 351 2.65 -12.43 10.02
CA ALA A 351 2.86 -11.38 9.00
C ALA A 351 1.52 -10.85 8.46
N ARG A 352 0.55 -11.74 8.22
CA ARG A 352 -0.81 -11.37 7.85
C ARG A 352 -1.50 -10.56 8.95
N ALA A 353 -1.41 -10.99 10.21
CA ALA A 353 -1.97 -10.24 11.33
C ALA A 353 -1.38 -8.82 11.46
N ILE A 354 -0.08 -8.64 11.19
CA ILE A 354 0.58 -7.32 11.14
C ILE A 354 0.02 -6.50 9.97
N ASN A 355 0.01 -7.07 8.76
CA ASN A 355 -0.50 -6.41 7.55
C ASN A 355 -1.98 -6.02 7.64
N ARG A 356 -2.74 -6.63 8.53
CA ARG A 356 -4.16 -6.32 8.79
C ARG A 356 -4.38 -5.47 10.04
N GLY A 357 -3.32 -5.05 10.74
CA GLY A 357 -3.42 -4.26 11.97
C GLY A 357 -4.08 -5.02 13.13
N TYR A 358 -4.12 -6.35 13.08
CA TYR A 358 -4.64 -7.16 14.18
C TYR A 358 -3.68 -7.15 15.38
N VAL A 359 -2.39 -7.01 15.13
CA VAL A 359 -1.33 -6.93 16.14
C VAL A 359 -0.35 -5.80 15.84
N ASP A 360 0.41 -5.39 16.85
CA ASP A 360 1.44 -4.35 16.73
C ASP A 360 2.62 -4.83 15.89
N GLY A 361 2.85 -4.15 14.76
CA GLY A 361 3.95 -4.47 13.84
C GLY A 361 5.33 -4.23 14.44
N GLN A 362 5.49 -3.28 15.36
CA GLN A 362 6.77 -3.02 16.01
C GLN A 362 7.18 -4.18 16.92
N VAL A 363 6.21 -4.81 17.58
CA VAL A 363 6.44 -5.97 18.45
C VAL A 363 6.76 -7.22 17.63
N TYR A 364 5.97 -7.50 16.58
CA TYR A 364 6.03 -8.80 15.90
C TYR A 364 6.75 -8.78 14.54
N GLY A 365 7.05 -7.61 13.97
CA GLY A 365 7.75 -7.46 12.69
C GLY A 365 9.15 -8.10 12.67
N PRO A 366 10.01 -7.83 13.67
CA PRO A 366 11.32 -8.47 13.76
C PRO A 366 11.23 -9.99 13.92
N MET A 367 10.27 -10.47 14.72
CA MET A 367 10.02 -11.89 14.97
C MET A 367 9.70 -12.65 13.67
N VAL A 368 8.80 -12.12 12.82
CA VAL A 368 8.45 -12.78 11.54
C VAL A 368 9.55 -12.67 10.50
N CYS A 369 10.36 -11.61 10.51
CA CYS A 369 11.55 -11.50 9.66
C CYS A 369 12.60 -12.55 10.02
N LEU A 370 12.85 -12.75 11.32
CA LEU A 370 13.75 -13.79 11.80
C LEU A 370 13.23 -15.19 11.42
N ALA A 371 11.93 -15.43 11.58
CA ALA A 371 11.29 -16.68 11.18
C ALA A 371 11.37 -16.95 9.67
N TRP A 372 11.16 -15.92 8.84
CA TRP A 372 11.32 -16.05 7.40
C TRP A 372 12.77 -16.37 7.01
N ASN A 373 13.75 -15.68 7.58
CA ASN A 373 15.15 -15.96 7.30
C ASN A 373 15.51 -17.41 7.66
N ALA A 374 14.97 -17.93 8.75
CA ALA A 374 15.09 -19.34 9.13
C ALA A 374 14.47 -20.27 8.08
N VAL A 375 13.19 -20.06 7.73
CA VAL A 375 12.47 -20.87 6.74
C VAL A 375 13.17 -20.88 5.38
N ALA A 376 13.67 -19.73 4.91
CA ALA A 376 14.36 -19.61 3.63
C ALA A 376 15.61 -20.51 3.55
N THR A 377 16.31 -20.76 4.67
CA THR A 377 17.47 -21.68 4.70
C THR A 377 17.10 -23.16 4.52
N LYS A 378 15.81 -23.50 4.65
CA LYS A 378 15.31 -24.88 4.52
C LYS A 378 14.74 -25.19 3.13
N VAL A 379 14.72 -24.21 2.23
CA VAL A 379 14.46 -24.47 0.82
C VAL A 379 15.79 -24.74 0.13
N ASN A 380 16.02 -26.00 -0.22
CA ASN A 380 17.27 -26.38 -0.87
C ASN A 380 17.27 -26.03 -2.37
N GLU A 381 18.40 -26.26 -3.04
CA GLU A 381 18.60 -25.94 -4.45
C GLU A 381 17.63 -26.68 -5.41
N HIS A 382 17.02 -27.78 -4.96
CA HIS A 382 16.02 -28.52 -5.73
C HIS A 382 14.60 -27.98 -5.55
N GLY A 383 14.38 -27.02 -4.63
CA GLY A 383 13.07 -26.50 -4.27
C GLY A 383 12.31 -27.35 -3.25
N GLN A 384 12.99 -28.31 -2.62
CA GLN A 384 12.43 -29.11 -1.53
C GLN A 384 12.52 -28.38 -0.20
N VAL A 385 11.56 -28.65 0.70
CA VAL A 385 11.50 -28.03 2.03
C VAL A 385 11.99 -29.02 3.09
N GLU A 386 13.20 -28.80 3.58
CA GLU A 386 13.84 -29.60 4.62
C GLU A 386 13.26 -29.35 6.01
N GLY A 387 13.57 -30.21 6.99
CA GLY A 387 13.16 -30.01 8.39
C GLY A 387 11.64 -30.02 8.63
N THR A 388 10.86 -30.57 7.68
CA THR A 388 9.40 -30.68 7.78
C THR A 388 9.00 -31.99 8.45
N CYS A 389 8.31 -31.92 9.58
CA CYS A 389 7.76 -33.10 10.27
C CYS A 389 6.74 -33.82 9.37
N VAL A 390 6.84 -35.15 9.26
CA VAL A 390 5.87 -35.97 8.52
C VAL A 390 4.47 -35.92 9.17
N GLY A 391 3.46 -36.51 8.52
CA GLY A 391 2.11 -36.65 9.09
C GLY A 391 2.17 -37.26 10.49
N THR A 392 1.51 -36.62 11.45
CA THR A 392 1.65 -36.93 12.88
C THR A 392 0.27 -37.03 13.50
N GLY A 393 0.01 -38.15 14.15
CA GLY A 393 -1.24 -38.39 14.88
C GLY A 393 -1.21 -37.81 16.29
N MET A 394 -2.23 -38.12 17.09
CA MET A 394 -2.27 -37.75 18.50
C MET A 394 -1.54 -38.77 19.37
N GLY A 395 -0.63 -38.28 20.21
CA GLY A 395 0.04 -39.05 21.28
C GLY A 395 -0.12 -38.37 22.64
N PHE A 396 0.00 -39.16 23.71
CA PHE A 396 -0.08 -38.70 25.12
C PHE A 396 1.25 -38.83 25.87
N ASP A 397 2.36 -39.01 25.14
CA ASP A 397 3.72 -39.00 25.66
C ASP A 397 4.61 -38.10 24.79
N PRO A 398 5.69 -37.51 25.35
CA PRO A 398 6.54 -36.61 24.58
C PRO A 398 7.41 -37.32 23.55
N ALA A 399 7.83 -38.57 23.81
CA ALA A 399 8.71 -39.29 22.90
C ALA A 399 8.05 -39.42 21.52
N PHE A 400 6.74 -39.68 21.48
CA PHE A 400 5.95 -39.68 20.26
C PHE A 400 6.17 -38.41 19.41
N TYR A 401 6.15 -37.22 20.01
CA TYR A 401 6.33 -35.95 19.30
C TYR A 401 7.80 -35.64 18.97
N TYR A 402 8.72 -35.88 19.92
CA TYR A 402 10.15 -35.61 19.77
C TYR A 402 10.79 -36.41 18.63
N TYR A 403 10.33 -37.64 18.41
CA TYR A 403 10.93 -38.56 17.44
C TYR A 403 10.11 -38.66 16.14
N ARG A 404 9.17 -37.74 15.90
CA ARG A 404 8.51 -37.67 14.59
C ARG A 404 9.56 -37.39 13.51
N PRO A 405 9.65 -38.23 12.46
CA PRO A 405 10.61 -38.02 11.39
C PRO A 405 10.38 -36.69 10.67
N VAL A 406 11.46 -36.13 10.12
CA VAL A 406 11.39 -35.07 9.11
C VAL A 406 11.68 -35.65 7.73
N ASN A 407 11.01 -35.15 6.70
CA ASN A 407 11.23 -35.64 5.34
C ASN A 407 10.88 -34.54 4.30
N VAL A 408 11.70 -34.41 3.26
CA VAL A 408 11.44 -33.46 2.16
C VAL A 408 10.15 -33.76 1.40
N TYR A 409 9.67 -35.01 1.39
CA TYR A 409 8.38 -35.39 0.81
C TYR A 409 7.20 -35.20 1.77
N ALA A 410 7.41 -34.61 2.94
CA ALA A 410 6.31 -34.17 3.79
C ALA A 410 5.65 -32.93 3.14
N ALA A 411 4.50 -33.15 2.50
CA ALA A 411 3.75 -32.12 1.75
C ALA A 411 3.41 -30.86 2.58
N HIS A 412 3.37 -30.99 3.90
CA HIS A 412 3.06 -29.94 4.88
C HIS A 412 3.97 -28.70 4.82
N GLY A 413 5.18 -28.80 4.26
CA GLY A 413 6.11 -27.66 4.19
C GLY A 413 5.83 -26.70 3.04
N TYR A 414 5.29 -27.21 1.92
CA TYR A 414 5.27 -26.49 0.65
C TYR A 414 4.25 -25.34 0.62
N GLY A 415 2.99 -25.63 0.93
CA GLY A 415 1.94 -24.61 1.00
C GLY A 415 2.26 -23.48 1.99
N PRO A 416 2.67 -23.79 3.24
CA PRO A 416 3.09 -22.78 4.20
C PRO A 416 4.27 -21.92 3.76
N VAL A 417 5.29 -22.48 3.11
CA VAL A 417 6.42 -21.68 2.58
C VAL A 417 5.95 -20.69 1.52
N LEU A 418 5.06 -21.12 0.61
CA LEU A 418 4.47 -20.25 -0.41
C LEU A 418 3.65 -19.11 0.21
N LEU A 419 2.78 -19.45 1.17
CA LEU A 419 1.97 -18.49 1.92
C LEU A 419 2.86 -17.48 2.68
N ALA A 420 3.86 -17.98 3.40
CA ALA A 420 4.78 -17.15 4.19
C ALA A 420 5.56 -16.18 3.31
N GLY A 421 6.15 -16.65 2.20
CA GLY A 421 6.92 -15.79 1.31
C GLY A 421 6.05 -14.70 0.69
N ALA A 422 4.86 -15.06 0.21
CA ALA A 422 3.94 -14.09 -0.36
C ALA A 422 3.53 -13.02 0.67
N GLU A 423 3.17 -13.40 1.89
CA GLU A 423 2.76 -12.44 2.91
C GLU A 423 3.95 -11.59 3.43
N MET A 424 5.16 -12.15 3.46
CA MET A 424 6.38 -11.40 3.79
C MET A 424 6.73 -10.35 2.73
N ILE A 425 6.51 -10.63 1.44
CA ILE A 425 6.65 -9.61 0.38
C ILE A 425 5.69 -8.45 0.65
N ARG A 426 4.42 -8.74 1.01
CA ARG A 426 3.44 -7.70 1.36
C ARG A 426 3.92 -6.88 2.58
N LEU A 427 4.40 -7.55 3.61
CA LEU A 427 4.89 -6.90 4.82
C LEU A 427 6.08 -5.97 4.55
N LEU A 428 7.05 -6.41 3.74
CA LEU A 428 8.24 -5.63 3.40
C LEU A 428 7.95 -4.45 2.46
N LYS A 429 6.85 -4.51 1.69
CA LYS A 429 6.35 -3.38 0.89
C LYS A 429 5.60 -2.37 1.76
N ASN A 430 4.82 -2.85 2.73
CA ASN A 430 3.94 -2.00 3.53
C ASN A 430 4.64 -1.34 4.73
N HIS A 431 5.76 -1.89 5.21
CA HIS A 431 6.40 -1.45 6.44
C HIS A 431 7.89 -1.13 6.26
N ASN A 432 8.36 -0.14 7.02
CA ASN A 432 9.76 0.25 7.01
C ASN A 432 10.56 -0.54 8.06
N LEU A 433 11.22 -1.61 7.63
CA LEU A 433 12.14 -2.38 8.46
C LEU A 433 13.58 -1.92 8.22
N LYS A 434 14.31 -1.64 9.30
CA LYS A 434 15.75 -1.32 9.22
C LYS A 434 16.49 -1.79 10.47
N ILE A 435 17.78 -2.09 10.30
CA ILE A 435 18.67 -2.31 11.43
C ILE A 435 18.86 -0.99 12.17
N ASN A 436 18.64 -0.99 13.47
CA ASN A 436 18.99 0.09 14.39
C ASN A 436 19.56 -0.54 15.66
N ASP A 437 20.71 -0.04 16.10
CA ASP A 437 21.48 -0.58 17.22
C ASP A 437 21.71 -2.10 17.11
N SER A 438 22.17 -2.52 15.92
CA SER A 438 22.40 -3.92 15.54
C SER A 438 21.17 -4.84 15.56
N ALA A 439 19.97 -4.32 15.86
CA ALA A 439 18.72 -5.06 15.90
C ALA A 439 17.77 -4.64 14.78
N LEU A 440 17.02 -5.59 14.24
CA LEU A 440 15.96 -5.29 13.27
C LEU A 440 14.78 -4.64 13.99
N MET A 441 14.37 -3.47 13.50
CA MET A 441 13.24 -2.71 14.03
C MET A 441 12.26 -2.41 12.90
N LEU A 442 10.96 -2.55 13.20
CA LEU A 442 9.87 -2.09 12.33
C LEU A 442 9.45 -0.68 12.76
N TYR A 443 9.50 0.25 11.81
CA TYR A 443 9.03 1.62 11.97
C TYR A 443 7.68 1.72 11.30
N ASP A 444 6.65 2.00 12.11
CA ASP A 444 5.32 2.26 11.59
C ASP A 444 5.33 3.59 10.84
N ASN A 445 5.21 3.52 9.52
CA ASN A 445 4.73 4.65 8.74
C ASN A 445 3.18 4.62 8.77
N GLY A 446 2.57 4.71 9.96
CA GLY A 446 1.11 4.78 10.20
C GLY A 446 0.27 3.64 9.59
N SER A 447 -0.31 2.76 10.41
CA SER A 447 -1.42 1.82 10.11
C SER A 447 -1.54 1.18 8.69
N ALA A 448 -1.48 -0.15 8.62
CA ALA A 448 -1.59 -0.96 7.40
C ALA A 448 -2.99 -1.02 6.72
N HIS A 449 -3.97 -0.23 7.16
CA HIS A 449 -5.18 0.05 6.39
C HIS A 449 -5.09 1.49 5.90
N LEU A 450 -5.13 1.71 4.58
CA LEU A 450 -5.29 3.06 4.02
C LEU A 450 -6.54 3.67 4.64
N LYS A 451 -6.36 4.64 5.52
CA LYS A 451 -7.47 5.21 6.26
C LYS A 451 -8.37 5.94 5.28
N THR A 452 -9.66 5.64 5.34
CA THR A 452 -10.69 6.29 4.53
C THR A 452 -11.69 6.97 5.44
N TRP A 453 -11.95 8.25 5.18
CA TRP A 453 -12.96 9.05 5.84
C TRP A 453 -14.04 9.41 4.83
N LYS A 454 -15.30 9.08 5.16
CA LYS A 454 -16.45 9.36 4.30
C LYS A 454 -17.37 10.36 4.98
N PHE A 455 -17.68 11.43 4.29
CA PHE A 455 -18.54 12.52 4.75
C PHE A 455 -19.73 12.68 3.81
N HIS A 456 -20.90 12.88 4.39
CA HIS A 456 -22.12 13.20 3.66
C HIS A 456 -22.66 14.55 4.12
N ALA A 457 -22.91 15.45 3.18
CA ALA A 457 -23.23 16.85 3.43
C ALA A 457 -24.74 17.11 3.35
N GLY A 458 -25.26 17.88 4.30
CA GLY A 458 -26.65 18.34 4.36
C GLY A 458 -27.52 17.65 5.43
N GLU A 459 -28.81 17.98 5.43
CA GLU A 459 -29.78 17.53 6.43
C GLU A 459 -30.61 16.33 5.92
N GLY A 460 -30.61 15.22 6.67
CA GLY A 460 -31.34 14.01 6.28
C GLY A 460 -30.98 12.76 7.08
N ASN A 461 -31.48 11.61 6.62
CA ASN A 461 -31.21 10.31 7.23
C ASN A 461 -29.72 9.98 7.20
N LYS A 462 -29.18 9.48 8.32
CA LYS A 462 -27.80 9.02 8.43
C LYS A 462 -27.51 7.94 7.38
N ILE A 463 -26.54 8.16 6.51
CA ILE A 463 -26.03 7.12 5.60
C ILE A 463 -25.02 6.26 6.38
N PRO A 464 -25.25 4.93 6.51
CA PRO A 464 -24.34 4.03 7.20
C PRO A 464 -22.90 4.14 6.67
N GLY A 465 -21.93 4.18 7.59
CA GLY A 465 -20.50 4.30 7.23
C GLY A 465 -20.03 5.69 6.82
N THR A 466 -20.86 6.73 6.99
CA THR A 466 -20.47 8.13 6.72
C THR A 466 -20.66 9.04 7.94
N ILE A 467 -19.85 10.08 8.02
CA ILE A 467 -19.99 11.17 8.97
C ILE A 467 -20.86 12.25 8.35
N HIS A 468 -21.96 12.63 9.01
CA HIS A 468 -22.81 13.72 8.54
C HIS A 468 -22.19 15.09 8.83
N VAL A 469 -22.15 15.94 7.81
CA VAL A 469 -21.67 17.33 7.86
C VAL A 469 -22.87 18.25 7.62
N THR A 470 -23.34 18.91 8.66
CA THR A 470 -24.42 19.90 8.62
C THR A 470 -23.84 21.31 8.79
N PRO A 471 -24.64 22.39 8.61
CA PRO A 471 -24.22 23.76 8.88
C PRO A 471 -23.61 23.97 10.28
N GLU A 472 -24.00 23.16 11.27
CA GLU A 472 -23.51 23.22 12.65
C GLU A 472 -22.21 22.43 12.87
N THR A 473 -21.73 21.67 11.88
CA THR A 473 -20.47 20.92 11.95
C THR A 473 -19.28 21.86 11.80
N THR A 474 -19.12 22.84 12.68
CA THR A 474 -17.95 23.74 12.70
C THR A 474 -16.70 22.98 13.13
N TRP A 475 -15.54 23.36 12.58
CA TRP A 475 -14.25 22.80 12.99
C TRP A 475 -14.04 22.89 14.51
N SER A 476 -13.49 21.81 15.09
CA SER A 476 -13.02 21.76 16.48
C SER A 476 -11.91 20.72 16.60
N GLU A 477 -10.89 21.00 17.41
CA GLU A 477 -9.77 20.08 17.65
C GLU A 477 -10.25 18.72 18.19
N GLU A 478 -11.23 18.70 19.08
CA GLU A 478 -11.79 17.48 19.68
C GLU A 478 -12.36 16.50 18.63
N LYS A 479 -13.09 17.03 17.65
CA LYS A 479 -13.66 16.21 16.56
C LYS A 479 -12.62 15.85 15.51
N GLY A 480 -11.63 16.73 15.32
CA GLY A 480 -10.65 16.63 14.24
C GLY A 480 -11.24 16.82 12.84
N TYR A 481 -12.46 17.38 12.70
CA TYR A 481 -13.02 17.78 11.40
C TYR A 481 -14.07 18.87 11.56
N GLY A 482 -14.37 19.58 10.46
CA GLY A 482 -15.52 20.47 10.37
C GLY A 482 -15.36 21.60 9.36
N LEU A 483 -16.39 22.42 9.26
CA LEU A 483 -16.52 23.55 8.35
C LEU A 483 -15.80 24.79 8.90
N LEU A 484 -15.18 25.52 7.98
CA LEU A 484 -14.57 26.83 8.17
C LEU A 484 -15.20 27.81 7.16
N ALA A 485 -15.94 28.81 7.62
CA ALA A 485 -16.57 29.77 6.71
C ALA A 485 -16.80 31.11 7.38
N GLN A 486 -16.73 32.21 6.60
CA GLN A 486 -17.18 33.53 7.07
C GLN A 486 -18.70 33.59 7.21
N LYS A 487 -19.41 32.94 6.28
CA LYS A 487 -20.86 32.73 6.31
C LYS A 487 -21.11 31.23 6.31
N ILE A 488 -21.80 30.73 7.33
CA ILE A 488 -22.12 29.31 7.45
C ILE A 488 -22.91 28.83 6.21
N PRO A 489 -22.52 27.73 5.55
CA PRO A 489 -23.25 27.21 4.40
C PRO A 489 -24.62 26.69 4.82
N ILE A 490 -25.59 26.73 3.92
CA ILE A 490 -26.94 26.18 4.17
C ILE A 490 -27.04 24.75 3.66
N ALA A 491 -27.78 23.90 4.37
CA ALA A 491 -28.15 22.58 3.90
C ALA A 491 -29.38 22.65 3.00
N VAL A 492 -29.34 21.91 1.89
CA VAL A 492 -30.45 21.83 0.94
C VAL A 492 -30.78 20.37 0.67
N THR A 493 -32.07 20.03 0.74
CA THR A 493 -32.60 18.71 0.45
C THR A 493 -33.51 18.77 -0.78
N ARG A 494 -33.26 17.89 -1.75
CA ARG A 494 -34.04 17.76 -3.00
C ARG A 494 -34.63 16.35 -3.14
N LYS A 495 -35.83 16.27 -3.70
CA LYS A 495 -36.39 14.99 -4.15
C LYS A 495 -35.84 14.66 -5.53
N VAL A 496 -35.36 13.44 -5.71
CA VAL A 496 -34.83 12.94 -6.99
C VAL A 496 -35.70 11.78 -7.46
N LYS A 497 -35.90 11.65 -8.76
CA LYS A 497 -36.72 10.57 -9.34
C LYS A 497 -36.08 9.21 -8.95
N ASN A 498 -36.86 8.32 -8.35
CA ASN A 498 -36.47 6.96 -7.91
C ASN A 498 -35.49 6.85 -6.72
N HIS A 499 -35.19 7.93 -5.99
CA HIS A 499 -34.37 7.90 -4.77
C HIS A 499 -35.01 8.73 -3.62
N PRO A 500 -34.78 8.36 -2.35
CA PRO A 500 -35.48 8.97 -1.21
C PRO A 500 -35.25 10.48 -1.08
N THR A 501 -34.01 10.98 -1.17
CA THR A 501 -33.63 12.41 -1.17
C THR A 501 -32.15 12.59 -1.56
N PHE A 502 -31.77 13.73 -2.12
CA PHE A 502 -30.37 14.16 -2.32
C PHE A 502 -30.11 15.43 -1.50
N THR A 503 -29.03 15.42 -0.72
CA THR A 503 -28.66 16.51 0.18
C THR A 503 -27.28 17.07 -0.19
N PHE A 504 -27.10 18.37 0.04
CA PHE A 504 -25.82 19.05 -0.17
C PHE A 504 -25.73 20.33 0.66
N LEU A 505 -24.50 20.80 0.89
CA LEU A 505 -24.20 22.13 1.42
C LEU A 505 -23.95 23.09 0.26
N THR A 506 -24.50 24.30 0.37
CA THR A 506 -24.31 25.37 -0.61
C THR A 506 -24.23 26.72 0.07
N ASN A 507 -23.63 27.69 -0.63
CA ASN A 507 -23.48 29.04 -0.13
C ASN A 507 -23.31 30.03 -1.30
N ASP A 508 -23.50 31.31 -1.04
CA ASP A 508 -23.19 32.41 -1.98
C ASP A 508 -21.79 32.99 -1.78
N GLN A 509 -21.04 32.46 -0.80
CA GLN A 509 -19.65 32.76 -0.51
C GLN A 509 -18.83 31.46 -0.40
N PRO A 510 -17.51 31.49 -0.61
CA PRO A 510 -16.67 30.33 -0.38
C PRO A 510 -16.77 29.82 1.06
N PHE A 511 -16.71 28.49 1.22
CA PHE A 511 -16.59 27.82 2.51
C PHE A 511 -15.56 26.70 2.41
N ALA A 512 -14.97 26.30 3.53
CA ALA A 512 -14.00 25.23 3.56
C ALA A 512 -14.40 24.11 4.53
N PHE A 513 -13.81 22.94 4.33
CA PHE A 513 -13.89 21.79 5.22
C PHE A 513 -12.47 21.36 5.57
N SER A 514 -12.19 21.17 6.86
CA SER A 514 -10.90 20.67 7.35
C SER A 514 -11.07 19.30 8.02
N LEU A 515 -10.05 18.46 7.89
CA LEU A 515 -9.92 17.16 8.53
C LEU A 515 -8.50 16.99 9.07
N ALA A 516 -8.34 16.69 10.36
CA ALA A 516 -7.07 16.29 10.96
C ALA A 516 -6.62 14.96 10.35
N VAL A 517 -5.47 14.99 9.68
CA VAL A 517 -4.85 13.82 9.05
C VAL A 517 -3.33 13.90 9.22
N PRO A 518 -2.62 12.78 9.34
CA PRO A 518 -1.16 12.81 9.39
C PRO A 518 -0.56 13.33 8.07
N GLU A 519 0.72 13.74 8.11
CA GLU A 519 1.50 13.98 6.89
C GLU A 519 1.39 12.77 5.96
N GLY A 520 1.06 13.01 4.69
CA GLY A 520 0.77 11.93 3.76
C GLY A 520 0.13 12.42 2.48
N ARG A 521 -0.37 11.47 1.68
CA ARG A 521 -1.02 11.72 0.39
C ARG A 521 -2.43 11.18 0.46
N TYR A 522 -3.36 11.93 -0.12
CA TYR A 522 -4.77 11.64 0.00
C TYR A 522 -5.47 11.75 -1.35
N ALA A 523 -6.15 10.68 -1.75
CA ALA A 523 -7.17 10.74 -2.79
C ALA A 523 -8.42 11.37 -2.22
N VAL A 524 -8.86 12.45 -2.83
CA VAL A 524 -10.05 13.21 -2.44
C VAL A 524 -11.09 13.06 -3.53
N THR A 525 -12.17 12.37 -3.21
CA THR A 525 -13.32 12.17 -4.10
C THR A 525 -14.49 13.02 -3.60
N VAL A 526 -14.96 13.95 -4.45
CA VAL A 526 -16.09 14.84 -4.14
C VAL A 526 -17.26 14.58 -5.07
N THR A 527 -18.47 14.60 -4.52
CA THR A 527 -19.72 14.58 -5.30
C THR A 527 -20.39 15.94 -5.25
N LEU A 528 -20.65 16.52 -6.42
CA LEU A 528 -21.07 17.91 -6.60
C LEU A 528 -22.35 17.99 -7.43
N GLY A 529 -23.23 18.95 -7.11
CA GLY A 529 -24.39 19.31 -7.93
C GLY A 529 -25.67 19.64 -7.15
N ASP A 530 -26.67 20.17 -7.87
CA ASP A 530 -28.03 20.39 -7.37
C ASP A 530 -29.06 19.78 -8.34
N PRO A 531 -29.78 18.71 -7.95
CA PRO A 531 -30.78 18.09 -8.82
C PRO A 531 -31.90 19.02 -9.31
N ALA A 532 -32.15 20.13 -8.61
CA ALA A 532 -33.23 21.06 -8.95
C ALA A 532 -32.75 22.36 -9.63
N GLY A 533 -31.43 22.60 -9.72
CA GLY A 533 -30.87 23.86 -10.22
C GLY A 533 -29.49 23.69 -10.83
N VAL A 534 -28.86 24.80 -11.18
CA VAL A 534 -27.46 24.79 -11.65
C VAL A 534 -26.52 25.01 -10.48
N SER A 535 -25.30 24.50 -10.56
CA SER A 535 -24.22 24.80 -9.62
C SER A 535 -22.89 24.98 -10.33
N GLU A 536 -21.99 25.71 -9.69
CA GLU A 536 -20.63 25.92 -10.18
C GLU A 536 -19.71 25.83 -8.96
N THR A 537 -18.82 24.84 -8.96
CA THR A 537 -17.94 24.55 -7.83
C THR A 537 -16.48 24.47 -8.28
N THR A 538 -15.64 25.29 -7.67
CA THR A 538 -14.17 25.21 -7.74
C THR A 538 -13.66 24.68 -6.40
N VAL A 539 -12.74 23.73 -6.45
CA VAL A 539 -12.15 23.11 -5.26
C VAL A 539 -10.67 23.45 -5.19
N LYS A 540 -10.24 24.03 -4.07
CA LYS A 540 -8.83 24.30 -3.77
C LYS A 540 -8.42 23.57 -2.48
N ALA A 541 -7.17 23.11 -2.41
CA ALA A 541 -6.62 22.42 -1.24
C ALA A 541 -5.54 23.26 -0.56
N GLU A 542 -5.47 23.17 0.77
CA GLU A 542 -4.54 23.90 1.65
C GLU A 542 -4.47 25.39 1.32
N SER A 543 -3.26 25.92 1.12
CA SER A 543 -3.00 27.30 0.70
C SER A 543 -3.34 27.49 -0.78
N ARG A 544 -4.61 27.26 -1.12
CA ARG A 544 -5.27 27.60 -2.38
C ARG A 544 -4.75 26.86 -3.63
N ARG A 545 -4.19 25.67 -3.49
CA ARG A 545 -3.80 24.83 -4.65
C ARG A 545 -5.03 24.46 -5.46
N LEU A 546 -5.04 24.78 -6.75
CA LEU A 546 -6.19 24.54 -7.61
C LEU A 546 -6.28 23.05 -7.95
N MET A 547 -7.35 22.39 -7.50
CA MET A 547 -7.56 20.96 -7.73
C MET A 547 -8.63 20.74 -8.80
N LEU A 548 -9.81 21.35 -8.64
CA LEU A 548 -10.90 21.31 -9.62
C LEU A 548 -11.32 22.73 -10.00
N GLU A 549 -11.36 23.00 -11.31
CA GLU A 549 -11.66 24.33 -11.86
C GLU A 549 -13.08 24.35 -12.43
N ASN A 550 -13.92 25.24 -11.91
CA ASN A 550 -15.24 25.61 -12.43
C ASN A 550 -16.09 24.41 -12.84
N VAL A 551 -16.25 23.43 -11.95
CA VAL A 551 -17.11 22.27 -12.19
C VAL A 551 -18.56 22.75 -12.23
N TYR A 552 -19.05 22.95 -13.45
CA TYR A 552 -20.43 23.30 -13.73
C TYR A 552 -21.30 22.04 -13.74
N THR A 553 -22.48 22.12 -13.12
CA THR A 553 -23.53 21.11 -13.28
C THR A 553 -24.83 21.76 -13.70
N ALA A 554 -25.43 21.21 -14.75
CA ALA A 554 -26.77 21.58 -15.19
C ALA A 554 -27.84 21.02 -14.24
N LYS A 555 -29.08 21.49 -14.39
CA LYS A 555 -30.22 20.95 -13.64
C LYS A 555 -30.36 19.44 -13.83
N GLY A 556 -30.31 18.69 -12.73
CA GLY A 556 -30.42 17.24 -12.71
C GLY A 556 -29.10 16.50 -12.90
N GLU A 557 -28.00 17.23 -13.12
CA GLU A 557 -26.66 16.67 -13.24
C GLU A 557 -25.97 16.62 -11.87
N ILE A 558 -25.37 15.46 -11.58
CA ILE A 558 -24.52 15.23 -10.40
C ILE A 558 -23.21 14.66 -10.93
N VAL A 559 -22.09 15.21 -10.47
CA VAL A 559 -20.77 14.79 -10.91
C VAL A 559 -19.91 14.38 -9.73
N THR A 560 -19.19 13.28 -9.89
CA THR A 560 -18.14 12.86 -8.97
C THR A 560 -16.78 13.11 -9.61
N ARG A 561 -15.84 13.66 -8.84
CA ARG A 561 -14.46 13.95 -9.29
C ARG A 561 -13.49 13.53 -8.21
N THR A 562 -12.33 13.04 -8.65
CA THR A 562 -11.22 12.64 -7.77
C THR A 562 -9.96 13.40 -8.15
N PHE A 563 -9.24 13.88 -7.14
CA PHE A 563 -7.90 14.44 -7.26
C PHE A 563 -7.01 13.93 -6.12
N ILE A 564 -5.69 14.03 -6.28
CA ILE A 564 -4.73 13.67 -5.22
C ILE A 564 -4.08 14.95 -4.68
N THR A 565 -3.92 15.04 -3.37
CA THR A 565 -3.20 16.13 -2.71
C THR A 565 -2.30 15.59 -1.59
N ASP A 566 -1.24 16.31 -1.23
CA ASP A 566 -0.42 16.01 -0.06
C ASP A 566 -0.73 16.94 1.11
N VAL A 567 -0.66 16.39 2.31
CA VAL A 567 -0.58 17.12 3.58
C VAL A 567 0.85 16.97 4.09
N ARG A 568 1.47 18.07 4.48
CA ARG A 568 2.89 18.11 4.84
C ARG A 568 3.10 18.86 6.15
N THR A 569 4.10 18.42 6.90
CA THR A 569 4.52 19.05 8.16
C THR A 569 5.96 19.54 8.03
N PRO A 570 6.38 20.53 8.83
CA PRO A 570 7.76 20.99 8.80
C PRO A 570 8.79 19.93 9.25
N ARG A 571 8.35 18.87 9.94
CA ARG A 571 9.22 17.87 10.56
C ARG A 571 9.92 16.99 9.53
N ILE A 572 11.23 16.83 9.62
CA ILE A 572 12.03 15.92 8.77
C ILE A 572 12.22 14.57 9.46
N ASN A 573 12.54 14.61 10.75
CA ASN A 573 12.73 13.46 11.63
C ASN A 573 12.48 13.91 13.08
N PRO A 574 12.68 13.08 14.12
CA PRO A 574 12.40 13.47 15.50
C PRO A 574 13.16 14.71 16.01
N THR A 575 14.29 15.07 15.40
CA THR A 575 15.17 16.16 15.88
C THR A 575 15.32 17.32 14.89
N GLU A 576 14.96 17.14 13.62
CA GLU A 576 15.12 18.14 12.57
C GLU A 576 13.78 18.52 11.93
N GLN A 577 13.64 19.80 11.58
CA GLN A 577 12.49 20.35 10.86
C GLN A 577 12.95 21.50 9.95
N ILE A 578 12.18 21.77 8.89
CA ILE A 578 12.41 22.95 8.05
C ILE A 578 12.30 24.23 8.87
N ARG A 579 13.05 25.24 8.48
CA ARG A 579 13.02 26.55 9.12
C ARG A 579 11.92 27.40 8.48
N LEU A 580 10.73 27.35 9.06
CA LEU A 580 9.62 28.19 8.64
C LEU A 580 9.90 29.68 8.91
N LYS A 581 9.55 30.53 7.96
CA LYS A 581 9.53 31.98 8.12
C LYS A 581 8.33 32.38 8.99
N PRO A 582 8.37 33.54 9.68
CA PRO A 582 7.25 33.99 10.51
C PRO A 582 5.89 34.03 9.79
N ARG A 583 5.88 34.30 8.47
CA ARG A 583 4.64 34.31 7.66
C ARG A 583 4.05 32.91 7.42
N GLU A 584 4.88 31.88 7.41
CA GLU A 584 4.46 30.50 7.10
C GLU A 584 3.83 29.78 8.29
N LEU A 585 4.01 30.30 9.52
CA LEU A 585 3.53 29.65 10.74
C LEU A 585 2.01 29.43 10.77
N ASN A 586 1.26 30.20 9.98
CA ASN A 586 -0.19 30.10 9.86
C ASN A 586 -0.65 29.61 8.47
N TYR A 587 0.28 29.17 7.62
CA TYR A 587 -0.08 28.60 6.32
C TYR A 587 -0.66 27.19 6.53
N LEU A 588 -1.72 26.89 5.79
CA LEU A 588 -2.35 25.56 5.81
C LEU A 588 -1.41 24.47 5.28
N ASN A 589 -0.40 24.87 4.51
CA ASN A 589 0.62 23.98 3.98
C ASN A 589 1.54 23.31 5.02
N TRP A 590 1.56 23.72 6.29
CA TRP A 590 2.56 23.23 7.26
C TRP A 590 1.93 22.76 8.58
N ASP A 591 0.68 22.32 8.53
CA ASP A 591 -0.05 21.81 9.69
C ASP A 591 -0.43 20.32 9.57
N ASP A 592 -1.27 19.84 10.49
CA ASP A 592 -1.72 18.46 10.61
C ASP A 592 -3.15 18.24 10.09
N LYS A 593 -3.57 19.05 9.12
CA LYS A 593 -4.92 18.98 8.54
C LYS A 593 -4.86 18.95 7.02
N LEU A 594 -5.90 18.34 6.45
CA LEU A 594 -6.31 18.52 5.06
C LEU A 594 -7.44 19.55 5.02
N THR A 595 -7.23 20.69 4.38
CA THR A 595 -8.25 21.74 4.23
C THR A 595 -8.67 21.91 2.77
N LEU A 596 -9.97 21.82 2.51
CA LEU A 596 -10.57 21.93 1.18
C LEU A 596 -11.52 23.13 1.12
N GLU A 597 -11.21 24.11 0.26
CA GLU A 597 -12.08 25.27 -0.02
C GLU A 597 -12.98 24.98 -1.22
N PHE A 598 -14.28 25.20 -1.04
CA PHE A 598 -15.32 25.13 -2.06
C PHE A 598 -15.80 26.55 -2.38
N SER A 599 -15.64 26.94 -3.63
CA SER A 599 -15.94 28.30 -4.13
C SER A 599 -16.70 28.23 -5.47
N GLY A 600 -17.17 29.37 -5.98
CA GLY A 600 -17.97 29.43 -7.21
C GLY A 600 -19.16 30.36 -7.06
N SER A 601 -19.93 30.55 -8.13
CA SER A 601 -21.17 31.34 -8.07
C SER A 601 -22.21 30.70 -7.14
N ARG A 602 -22.19 29.37 -7.03
CA ARG A 602 -23.02 28.58 -6.13
C ARG A 602 -22.42 27.18 -5.93
N PRO A 603 -21.39 27.03 -5.07
CA PRO A 603 -20.81 25.71 -4.77
C PRO A 603 -21.88 24.78 -4.19
N ALA A 604 -21.85 23.50 -4.57
CA ALA A 604 -22.81 22.50 -4.10
C ALA A 604 -22.11 21.17 -3.78
N LEU A 605 -21.77 20.94 -2.52
CA LEU A 605 -21.06 19.74 -2.04
C LEU A 605 -22.04 18.74 -1.41
N SER A 606 -22.11 17.53 -1.93
CA SER A 606 -22.98 16.46 -1.42
C SER A 606 -22.23 15.39 -0.62
N SER A 607 -21.05 14.98 -1.07
CA SER A 607 -20.22 14.03 -0.32
C SER A 607 -18.74 14.27 -0.56
N LEU A 608 -17.94 13.82 0.40
CA LEU A 608 -16.49 13.89 0.41
C LEU A 608 -15.95 12.56 0.94
N GLU A 609 -15.12 11.89 0.15
CA GLU A 609 -14.37 10.70 0.55
C GLU A 609 -12.88 11.02 0.46
N ILE A 610 -12.18 10.91 1.58
CA ILE A 610 -10.74 11.15 1.70
C ILE A 610 -10.11 9.81 2.01
N THR A 611 -9.19 9.34 1.18
CA THR A 611 -8.52 8.04 1.33
C THR A 611 -7.02 8.26 1.29
N GLU A 612 -6.31 7.77 2.29
CA GLU A 612 -4.84 7.68 2.23
C GLU A 612 -4.44 6.93 0.95
N VAL A 613 -3.44 7.43 0.25
CA VAL A 613 -2.86 6.73 -0.91
C VAL A 613 -1.36 6.59 -0.74
N ARG A 614 -0.85 5.43 -1.17
CA ARG A 614 0.57 5.09 -1.20
C ARG A 614 0.95 4.76 -2.64
N ASP A 615 2.25 4.73 -2.91
CA ASP A 615 2.79 4.24 -4.19
C ASP A 615 2.41 5.02 -5.46
N LEU A 616 2.03 6.30 -5.32
CA LEU A 616 1.88 7.21 -6.45
C LEU A 616 3.17 8.02 -6.67
N PRO A 617 3.61 8.22 -7.92
CA PRO A 617 4.68 9.17 -8.23
C PRO A 617 4.37 10.58 -7.70
N VAL A 618 5.38 11.24 -7.18
CA VAL A 618 5.30 12.61 -6.68
C VAL A 618 6.11 13.56 -7.55
N ILE A 619 5.56 14.74 -7.83
CA ILE A 619 6.28 15.87 -8.38
C ILE A 619 6.57 16.84 -7.23
N TYR A 620 7.81 16.83 -6.75
CA TYR A 620 8.28 17.79 -5.76
C TYR A 620 8.68 19.10 -6.45
N LEU A 621 8.14 20.22 -5.99
CA LEU A 621 8.52 21.54 -6.50
C LEU A 621 9.50 22.21 -5.52
N ALA A 622 10.71 22.49 -6.00
CA ALA A 622 11.67 23.35 -5.34
C ALA A 622 11.73 24.69 -6.09
N GLY A 623 11.39 25.78 -5.41
CA GLY A 623 11.34 27.09 -6.03
C GLY A 623 11.06 28.25 -5.10
N ASN A 624 10.70 29.38 -5.70
CA ASN A 624 10.57 30.68 -5.03
C ASN A 624 9.11 31.20 -4.99
N SER A 625 8.91 32.53 -4.85
CA SER A 625 7.58 33.18 -4.77
C SER A 625 6.70 32.96 -6.01
N THR A 626 7.31 32.65 -7.15
CA THR A 626 6.61 32.39 -8.42
C THR A 626 6.17 30.94 -8.59
N VAL A 627 6.57 30.06 -7.65
CA VAL A 627 6.23 28.62 -7.58
C VAL A 627 5.37 28.30 -6.37
N THR A 628 5.61 28.95 -5.22
CA THR A 628 5.02 28.63 -3.90
C THR A 628 3.50 28.71 -3.84
N ASP A 629 2.89 27.96 -2.94
CA ASP A 629 1.46 28.05 -2.63
C ASP A 629 1.18 29.34 -1.82
N GLN A 630 0.66 30.37 -2.50
CA GLN A 630 0.32 31.65 -1.87
C GLN A 630 -0.97 31.54 -1.04
N GLU A 631 -0.87 31.67 0.28
CA GLU A 631 -1.99 31.53 1.23
C GLU A 631 -3.16 32.51 0.96
N GLU A 632 -2.88 33.70 0.44
CA GLU A 632 -3.87 34.80 0.40
C GLU A 632 -3.93 35.49 -0.97
N GLU A 633 -5.14 35.85 -1.41
CA GLU A 633 -5.36 36.69 -2.60
C GLU A 633 -4.72 38.09 -2.40
N PRO A 634 -4.29 38.79 -3.46
CA PRO A 634 -4.34 38.44 -4.88
C PRO A 634 -3.16 37.60 -5.40
N TRP A 635 -2.22 37.23 -4.54
CA TRP A 635 -0.97 36.60 -4.95
C TRP A 635 -1.22 35.15 -5.36
N ALA A 636 -0.60 34.74 -6.47
CA ALA A 636 -0.66 33.38 -6.99
C ALA A 636 0.63 33.02 -7.73
N SER A 637 0.81 31.72 -7.96
CA SER A 637 2.01 31.14 -8.58
C SER A 637 1.61 30.03 -9.54
N TRP A 638 2.49 29.65 -10.46
CA TRP A 638 2.17 28.54 -11.37
C TRP A 638 2.13 27.20 -10.63
N GLY A 639 2.98 26.99 -9.61
CA GLY A 639 3.03 25.75 -8.84
C GLY A 639 1.74 25.48 -8.06
N GLN A 640 1.08 26.55 -7.61
CA GLN A 640 -0.25 26.50 -6.99
C GLN A 640 -1.36 26.10 -7.98
N MET A 641 -1.24 26.45 -9.25
CA MET A 641 -2.25 26.18 -10.29
C MET A 641 -2.02 24.85 -11.01
N PHE A 642 -0.78 24.37 -11.03
CA PHE A 642 -0.35 23.18 -11.75
C PHE A 642 -1.12 21.88 -11.42
N PRO A 643 -1.51 21.58 -10.17
CA PRO A 643 -2.19 20.32 -9.85
C PRO A 643 -3.47 20.06 -10.65
N ARG A 644 -4.18 21.12 -11.04
CA ARG A 644 -5.43 21.05 -11.82
C ARG A 644 -5.28 20.34 -13.16
N PHE A 645 -4.09 20.32 -13.74
CA PHE A 645 -3.85 19.77 -15.06
C PHE A 645 -3.50 18.28 -15.04
N LEU A 646 -3.45 17.66 -13.86
CA LEU A 646 -3.00 16.28 -13.67
C LEU A 646 -4.16 15.33 -13.39
N LYS A 647 -4.01 14.10 -13.88
CA LYS A 647 -4.85 12.95 -13.52
C LYS A 647 -4.57 12.54 -12.06
N PRO A 648 -5.53 11.88 -11.39
CA PRO A 648 -5.37 11.41 -10.01
C PRO A 648 -4.47 10.17 -9.86
N GLU A 649 -3.35 10.14 -10.60
CA GLU A 649 -2.32 9.08 -10.59
C GLU A 649 -0.95 9.63 -10.19
N VAL A 650 -0.83 10.95 -10.03
CA VAL A 650 0.38 11.68 -9.64
C VAL A 650 -0.02 12.80 -8.68
N VAL A 651 0.87 13.15 -7.75
CA VAL A 651 0.64 14.22 -6.78
C VAL A 651 1.71 15.30 -6.87
N VAL A 652 1.32 16.55 -6.68
CA VAL A 652 2.26 17.69 -6.63
C VAL A 652 2.46 18.09 -5.18
N ALA A 653 3.70 18.00 -4.70
CA ALA A 653 4.09 18.43 -3.37
C ALA A 653 4.97 19.69 -3.49
N ASN A 654 4.39 20.85 -3.18
CA ASN A 654 5.02 22.14 -3.44
C ASN A 654 5.79 22.67 -2.22
N TYR A 655 7.11 22.56 -2.23
CA TYR A 655 7.97 22.99 -1.12
C TYR A 655 8.54 24.40 -1.31
N ALA A 656 8.23 25.04 -2.44
CA ALA A 656 8.68 26.39 -2.75
C ALA A 656 8.18 27.41 -1.73
N GLU A 657 8.96 28.48 -1.52
CA GLU A 657 8.58 29.57 -0.62
C GLU A 657 9.03 30.93 -1.16
N SER A 658 8.29 31.98 -0.81
CA SER A 658 8.59 33.34 -1.20
C SER A 658 9.97 33.80 -0.72
N GLY A 659 10.77 34.35 -1.64
CA GLY A 659 12.12 34.86 -1.33
C GLY A 659 13.24 33.81 -1.30
N GLU A 660 12.95 32.55 -1.65
CA GLU A 660 13.98 31.51 -1.74
C GLU A 660 14.92 31.68 -2.94
N SER A 661 16.21 31.45 -2.71
CA SER A 661 17.24 31.12 -3.70
C SER A 661 17.69 29.66 -3.50
N LEU A 662 18.49 29.10 -4.41
CA LEU A 662 19.06 27.75 -4.25
C LEU A 662 19.79 27.57 -2.91
N LEU A 663 20.50 28.61 -2.46
CA LEU A 663 21.26 28.58 -1.21
C LEU A 663 20.37 28.70 0.03
N SER A 664 19.39 29.60 0.03
CA SER A 664 18.49 29.72 1.19
C SER A 664 17.62 28.48 1.34
N PHE A 665 17.17 27.88 0.23
CA PHE A 665 16.28 26.71 0.25
C PHE A 665 16.99 25.50 0.88
N LYS A 666 18.29 25.35 0.62
CA LYS A 666 19.17 24.41 1.32
C LYS A 666 19.34 24.76 2.79
N ARG A 667 19.67 26.02 3.11
CA ARG A 667 19.93 26.47 4.48
C ARG A 667 18.70 26.35 5.40
N GLU A 668 17.50 26.48 4.83
CA GLU A 668 16.21 26.31 5.52
C GLU A 668 15.76 24.83 5.60
N LEU A 669 16.60 23.91 5.12
CA LEU A 669 16.38 22.46 5.12
C LEU A 669 15.20 21.98 4.27
N ARG A 670 14.67 22.83 3.36
CA ARG A 670 13.56 22.46 2.48
C ARG A 670 13.96 21.36 1.49
N LEU A 671 15.16 21.46 0.90
CA LEU A 671 15.70 20.39 0.06
C LEU A 671 15.88 19.10 0.87
N GLN A 672 16.38 19.19 2.11
CA GLN A 672 16.55 18.02 2.97
C GLN A 672 15.22 17.33 3.27
N LYS A 673 14.15 18.11 3.50
CA LYS A 673 12.79 17.59 3.68
C LYS A 673 12.26 16.87 2.44
N ILE A 674 12.50 17.41 1.24
CA ILE A 674 12.19 16.69 0.00
C ILE A 674 12.99 15.38 -0.05
N LEU A 675 14.30 15.44 0.17
CA LEU A 675 15.20 14.28 0.08
C LEU A 675 14.95 13.20 1.14
N SER A 676 14.25 13.52 2.24
CA SER A 676 13.81 12.53 3.22
C SER A 676 12.55 11.77 2.81
N LEU A 677 11.78 12.30 1.86
CA LEU A 677 10.50 11.75 1.41
C LEU A 677 10.54 11.19 -0.03
N ILE A 678 11.41 11.73 -0.87
CA ILE A 678 11.49 11.39 -2.28
C ILE A 678 11.95 9.93 -2.48
N GLN A 679 11.28 9.23 -3.40
CA GLN A 679 11.48 7.82 -3.69
C GLN A 679 11.89 7.61 -5.16
N PRO A 680 12.43 6.43 -5.51
CA PRO A 680 12.66 6.07 -6.90
C PRO A 680 11.40 6.20 -7.76
N GLY A 681 11.50 6.90 -8.89
CA GLY A 681 10.36 7.17 -9.78
C GLY A 681 9.68 8.53 -9.57
N ASP A 682 9.95 9.23 -8.47
CA ASP A 682 9.49 10.60 -8.24
C ASP A 682 10.23 11.61 -9.12
N TRP A 683 9.68 12.82 -9.22
CA TRP A 683 10.23 13.95 -9.96
C TRP A 683 10.63 15.09 -9.02
N LEU A 684 11.75 15.76 -9.32
CA LEU A 684 12.14 17.00 -8.65
C LEU A 684 12.20 18.14 -9.68
N PHE A 685 11.23 19.05 -9.63
CA PHE A 685 11.20 20.25 -10.46
C PHE A 685 11.93 21.38 -9.73
N ILE A 686 12.91 21.99 -10.40
CA ILE A 686 13.81 22.99 -9.81
C ILE A 686 13.66 24.29 -10.60
N GLU A 687 13.14 25.35 -9.95
CA GLU A 687 12.98 26.67 -10.55
C GLU A 687 13.51 27.80 -9.64
N PHE A 688 14.65 28.37 -10.01
CA PHE A 688 15.33 29.44 -9.29
C PHE A 688 16.04 30.38 -10.28
N ALA A 689 16.29 31.63 -9.86
CA ALA A 689 17.07 32.68 -10.54
C ALA A 689 16.67 34.06 -9.98
N HIS A 690 15.37 34.26 -9.72
CA HIS A 690 14.80 35.55 -9.33
C HIS A 690 15.48 36.20 -8.12
N ASN A 691 15.81 35.37 -7.12
CA ASN A 691 16.47 35.80 -5.89
C ASN A 691 17.98 35.53 -5.94
N ASP A 692 18.42 34.51 -6.68
CA ASP A 692 19.83 34.14 -6.86
C ASP A 692 20.63 35.25 -7.56
N GLN A 693 20.01 36.00 -8.48
CA GLN A 693 20.66 37.13 -9.16
C GLN A 693 20.88 38.35 -8.26
N LYS A 694 20.21 38.43 -7.11
CA LYS A 694 20.25 39.65 -6.29
C LYS A 694 21.57 39.73 -5.51
N PRO A 695 22.19 40.92 -5.40
CA PRO A 695 23.37 41.09 -4.56
C PRO A 695 23.09 40.72 -3.10
N GLY A 696 24.03 40.04 -2.45
CA GLY A 696 23.94 39.67 -1.03
C GLY A 696 24.48 38.27 -0.75
N GLY A 697 24.31 37.80 0.49
CA GLY A 697 24.87 36.50 0.94
C GLY A 697 24.27 35.25 0.29
N ASN A 698 23.22 35.41 -0.53
CA ASN A 698 22.59 34.34 -1.30
C ASN A 698 22.84 34.49 -2.82
N HIS A 699 23.64 35.46 -3.25
CA HIS A 699 23.94 35.73 -4.66
C HIS A 699 24.71 34.56 -5.28
N LEU A 700 24.39 34.23 -6.53
CA LEU A 700 25.10 33.25 -7.35
C LEU A 700 25.48 33.87 -8.69
N ASP A 701 26.62 33.46 -9.25
CA ASP A 701 27.06 33.85 -10.59
C ASP A 701 26.50 32.87 -11.62
N PRO A 702 25.88 33.34 -12.73
CA PRO A 702 25.12 32.49 -13.65
C PRO A 702 25.89 31.28 -14.16
N PHE A 703 27.11 31.44 -14.66
CA PHE A 703 27.86 30.37 -15.33
C PHE A 703 28.80 29.58 -14.42
N THR A 704 28.85 29.90 -13.12
CA THR A 704 29.70 29.22 -12.14
C THR A 704 28.85 28.69 -11.00
N THR A 705 28.70 29.44 -9.90
CA THR A 705 28.11 28.96 -8.64
C THR A 705 26.64 28.60 -8.77
N TYR A 706 25.88 29.28 -9.65
CA TYR A 706 24.50 28.90 -9.94
C TYR A 706 24.39 27.50 -10.58
N ARG A 707 25.26 27.20 -11.56
CA ARG A 707 25.30 25.88 -12.22
C ARG A 707 25.79 24.79 -11.28
N GLU A 708 26.78 25.10 -10.44
CA GLU A 708 27.25 24.17 -9.40
C GLU A 708 26.13 23.78 -8.44
N GLU A 709 25.32 24.75 -7.99
CA GLU A 709 24.16 24.48 -7.13
C GLU A 709 23.05 23.71 -7.87
N LEU A 710 22.75 24.02 -9.13
CA LEU A 710 21.81 23.22 -9.93
C LEU A 710 22.28 21.76 -10.05
N LYS A 711 23.58 21.54 -10.35
CA LYS A 711 24.18 20.20 -10.43
C LYS A 711 24.12 19.47 -9.08
N PHE A 712 24.27 20.18 -7.97
CA PHE A 712 24.09 19.61 -6.63
C PHE A 712 22.66 19.08 -6.43
N TYR A 713 21.62 19.88 -6.71
CA TYR A 713 20.22 19.45 -6.58
C TYR A 713 19.91 18.24 -7.47
N ILE A 714 20.37 18.28 -8.73
CA ILE A 714 20.26 17.16 -9.68
C ILE A 714 20.92 15.89 -9.13
N GLY A 715 22.13 16.02 -8.60
CA GLY A 715 22.89 14.92 -8.03
C GLY A 715 22.19 14.29 -6.83
N GLU A 716 21.68 15.10 -5.90
CA GLU A 716 20.96 14.62 -4.72
C GLU A 716 19.65 13.90 -5.08
N ALA A 717 18.88 14.41 -6.05
CA ALA A 717 17.69 13.73 -6.55
C ALA A 717 18.03 12.35 -7.15
N ARG A 718 19.08 12.28 -7.97
CA ARG A 718 19.54 11.03 -8.59
C ARG A 718 20.01 10.00 -7.57
N LYS A 719 20.69 10.42 -6.49
CA LYS A 719 21.08 9.53 -5.39
C LYS A 719 19.89 8.83 -4.73
N LYS A 720 18.70 9.42 -4.81
CA LYS A 720 17.43 8.86 -4.30
C LYS A 720 16.64 8.08 -5.36
N GLY A 721 17.15 7.96 -6.59
CA GLY A 721 16.45 7.34 -7.71
C GLY A 721 15.36 8.21 -8.36
N ALA A 722 15.31 9.50 -8.00
CA ALA A 722 14.35 10.45 -8.54
C ALA A 722 14.84 11.09 -9.85
N ARG A 723 13.91 11.70 -10.58
CA ARG A 723 14.09 12.26 -11.92
C ARG A 723 14.07 13.79 -11.85
N PRO A 724 15.23 14.46 -11.90
CA PRO A 724 15.27 15.92 -11.87
C PRO A 724 14.81 16.54 -13.19
N VAL A 725 14.08 17.66 -13.09
CA VAL A 725 13.63 18.50 -14.21
C VAL A 725 13.96 19.95 -13.88
N LEU A 726 14.63 20.64 -14.79
CA LEU A 726 14.90 22.06 -14.65
C LEU A 726 13.77 22.88 -15.28
N VAL A 727 13.32 23.92 -14.59
CA VAL A 727 12.32 24.86 -15.08
C VAL A 727 12.93 26.26 -15.04
N THR A 728 13.10 26.90 -16.19
CA THR A 728 13.70 28.26 -16.22
C THR A 728 12.75 29.25 -15.58
N SER A 729 13.20 30.17 -14.76
CA SER A 729 12.33 31.24 -14.26
C SER A 729 11.74 32.11 -15.41
N MET A 730 10.44 32.39 -15.36
CA MET A 730 9.72 33.30 -16.27
C MET A 730 10.17 34.79 -16.21
N HIS A 731 9.80 35.58 -17.22
CA HIS A 731 10.08 37.02 -17.26
C HIS A 731 9.30 37.82 -16.20
N ARG A 732 9.91 38.92 -15.71
CA ARG A 732 9.20 40.02 -15.06
C ARG A 732 8.48 40.88 -16.11
N ARG A 733 7.45 41.63 -15.70
CA ARG A 733 6.71 42.59 -16.54
C ARG A 733 7.54 43.85 -16.81
N ARG A 734 8.57 43.74 -17.64
CA ARG A 734 9.40 44.86 -18.09
C ARG A 734 9.36 44.96 -19.61
N PHE A 735 8.84 46.08 -20.11
CA PHE A 735 8.77 46.36 -21.55
C PHE A 735 9.72 47.49 -21.94
N ASP A 736 10.27 47.43 -23.14
CA ASP A 736 10.93 48.57 -23.78
C ASP A 736 9.91 49.50 -24.47
N GLU A 737 10.41 50.58 -25.07
CA GLU A 737 9.58 51.57 -25.78
C GLU A 737 8.84 51.00 -26.99
N SER A 738 9.29 49.86 -27.53
CA SER A 738 8.63 49.16 -28.64
C SER A 738 7.57 48.15 -28.18
N GLY A 739 7.36 48.01 -26.87
CA GLY A 739 6.44 47.05 -26.29
C GLY A 739 6.98 45.61 -26.29
N LYS A 740 8.30 45.43 -26.37
CA LYS A 740 8.97 44.12 -26.29
C LYS A 740 9.49 43.84 -24.88
N ILE A 741 9.47 42.56 -24.50
CA ILE A 741 9.88 42.14 -23.15
C ILE A 741 11.41 42.23 -23.01
N VAL A 742 11.86 42.92 -21.96
CA VAL A 742 13.26 43.04 -21.57
C VAL A 742 13.62 41.92 -20.60
N ASN A 743 14.70 41.19 -20.90
CA ASN A 743 15.20 40.17 -19.99
C ASN A 743 15.83 40.81 -18.75
N SER A 744 15.18 40.62 -17.58
CA SER A 744 15.69 41.07 -16.28
C SER A 744 16.43 39.99 -15.50
N LEU A 745 16.45 38.75 -16.02
CA LEU A 745 17.11 37.61 -15.38
C LEU A 745 18.54 37.40 -15.90
N GLU A 746 19.06 38.33 -16.71
CA GLU A 746 20.41 38.28 -17.24
C GLU A 746 20.70 36.91 -17.88
N GLU A 747 21.87 36.33 -17.58
CA GLU A 747 22.34 35.08 -18.16
C GLU A 747 21.85 33.81 -17.45
N PHE A 748 21.06 33.93 -16.36
CA PHE A 748 20.61 32.78 -15.56
C PHE A 748 19.78 31.75 -16.35
N PRO A 749 18.78 32.14 -17.19
CA PRO A 749 18.03 31.18 -17.98
C PRO A 749 18.93 30.41 -18.96
N GLU A 750 19.93 31.08 -19.52
CA GLU A 750 20.88 30.43 -20.44
C GLU A 750 21.82 29.47 -19.71
N ALA A 751 22.32 29.87 -18.53
CA ALA A 751 23.10 28.98 -17.67
C ALA A 751 22.30 27.73 -17.24
N MET A 752 21.00 27.86 -16.98
CA MET A 752 20.14 26.73 -16.68
C MET A 752 19.97 25.80 -17.90
N ARG A 753 19.70 26.35 -19.09
CA ARG A 753 19.59 25.57 -20.34
C ARG A 753 20.87 24.77 -20.62
N GLN A 754 22.03 25.40 -20.49
CA GLN A 754 23.32 24.73 -20.67
C GLN A 754 23.54 23.64 -19.63
N THR A 755 23.17 23.88 -18.37
CA THR A 755 23.27 22.88 -17.31
C THR A 755 22.33 21.69 -17.58
N ALA A 756 21.11 21.94 -18.06
CA ALA A 756 20.19 20.87 -18.43
C ALA A 756 20.75 19.96 -19.53
N MET A 757 21.32 20.57 -20.56
CA MET A 757 21.96 19.87 -21.66
C MET A 757 23.18 19.05 -21.20
N GLU A 758 24.06 19.63 -20.38
CA GLU A 758 25.24 18.95 -19.85
C GLU A 758 24.88 17.77 -18.94
N GLU A 759 23.94 17.99 -18.02
CA GLU A 759 23.48 16.98 -17.08
C GLU A 759 22.51 15.99 -17.73
N LYS A 760 22.07 16.22 -18.97
CA LYS A 760 21.07 15.40 -19.67
C LYS A 760 19.78 15.26 -18.88
N VAL A 761 19.27 16.37 -18.36
CA VAL A 761 17.98 16.45 -17.68
C VAL A 761 17.00 17.27 -18.52
N PRO A 762 15.70 16.96 -18.49
CA PRO A 762 14.71 17.79 -19.17
C PRO A 762 14.73 19.25 -18.70
N CYS A 763 14.48 20.17 -19.62
CA CYS A 763 14.35 21.60 -19.33
C CYS A 763 13.02 22.13 -19.85
N ILE A 764 12.16 22.63 -18.96
CA ILE A 764 10.91 23.31 -19.32
C ILE A 764 11.19 24.81 -19.38
N ASP A 765 11.30 25.34 -20.60
CA ASP A 765 11.71 26.73 -20.84
C ASP A 765 10.52 27.71 -20.77
N ILE A 766 9.98 27.93 -19.56
CA ILE A 766 8.94 28.95 -19.35
C ILE A 766 9.48 30.38 -19.45
N HIS A 767 10.80 30.60 -19.49
CA HIS A 767 11.38 31.90 -19.80
C HIS A 767 11.04 32.30 -21.23
N ALA A 768 11.35 31.45 -22.21
CA ALA A 768 10.99 31.70 -23.62
C ALA A 768 9.47 31.78 -23.83
N MET A 769 8.69 30.91 -23.21
CA MET A 769 7.23 30.92 -23.34
C MET A 769 6.59 32.16 -22.70
N SER A 770 7.06 32.59 -21.53
CA SER A 770 6.53 33.79 -20.86
C SER A 770 6.85 35.08 -21.60
N LYS A 771 7.99 35.17 -22.31
CA LYS A 771 8.26 36.27 -23.24
C LYS A 771 7.16 36.37 -24.30
N THR A 772 6.90 35.26 -24.98
CA THR A 772 5.87 35.16 -26.03
C THR A 772 4.50 35.53 -25.46
N LEU A 773 4.17 35.00 -24.28
CA LEU A 773 2.93 35.25 -23.57
C LEU A 773 2.71 36.73 -23.25
N PHE A 774 3.69 37.38 -22.62
CA PHE A 774 3.54 38.76 -22.19
C PHE A 774 3.60 39.75 -23.36
N GLU A 775 4.38 39.46 -24.41
CA GLU A 775 4.33 40.24 -25.65
C GLU A 775 2.99 40.11 -26.38
N ALA A 776 2.36 38.93 -26.36
CA ALA A 776 1.02 38.73 -26.93
C ALA A 776 -0.07 39.49 -26.16
N LEU A 777 0.06 39.59 -24.82
CA LEU A 777 -0.83 40.43 -24.01
C LEU A 777 -0.54 41.94 -24.22
N GLY A 778 0.72 42.29 -24.46
CA GLY A 778 1.20 43.66 -24.57
C GLY A 778 1.28 44.40 -23.22
N PRO A 779 1.81 45.64 -23.18
CA PRO A 779 2.08 46.36 -21.94
C PRO A 779 0.87 46.57 -21.03
N GLU A 780 -0.31 46.86 -21.60
CA GLU A 780 -1.50 47.15 -20.79
C GLU A 780 -2.23 45.89 -20.33
N ASN A 781 -2.55 44.94 -21.22
CA ASN A 781 -3.29 43.74 -20.79
C ASN A 781 -2.43 42.81 -19.93
N SER A 782 -1.10 42.83 -20.07
CA SER A 782 -0.21 42.08 -19.18
C SER A 782 -0.38 42.47 -17.71
N LYS A 783 -0.81 43.70 -17.37
CA LYS A 783 -1.12 44.08 -15.98
C LYS A 783 -2.16 43.15 -15.34
N LYS A 784 -3.04 42.50 -16.11
CA LYS A 784 -4.01 41.52 -15.59
C LYS A 784 -3.36 40.22 -15.15
N ALA A 785 -2.22 39.83 -15.73
CA ALA A 785 -1.46 38.64 -15.35
C ALA A 785 -0.61 38.87 -14.08
N PHE A 786 -0.34 40.13 -13.74
CA PHE A 786 0.44 40.52 -12.57
C PHE A 786 -0.46 41.14 -11.49
N VAL A 787 0.08 41.38 -10.29
CA VAL A 787 -0.68 42.02 -9.20
C VAL A 787 -0.71 43.54 -9.38
N HIS A 788 -1.57 43.98 -10.30
CA HIS A 788 -1.93 45.39 -10.52
C HIS A 788 -3.40 45.62 -10.19
N TYR A 789 -3.67 46.30 -9.07
CA TYR A 789 -5.03 46.56 -8.60
C TYR A 789 -5.18 48.01 -8.11
N PRO A 790 -6.27 48.71 -8.51
CA PRO A 790 -6.56 50.03 -7.97
C PRO A 790 -6.84 49.96 -6.46
N PRO A 791 -6.79 51.10 -5.73
CA PRO A 791 -7.21 51.17 -4.33
C PRO A 791 -8.59 50.54 -4.11
N ASN A 792 -8.76 49.87 -2.97
CA ASN A 792 -9.99 49.24 -2.49
C ASN A 792 -10.50 48.07 -3.35
N SER A 793 -9.63 47.43 -4.13
CA SER A 793 -9.93 46.16 -4.82
C SER A 793 -10.07 44.98 -3.85
N PHE A 794 -9.40 45.09 -2.70
CA PHE A 794 -9.47 44.17 -1.56
C PHE A 794 -9.74 44.99 -0.29
N ALA A 795 -10.45 44.43 0.70
CA ALA A 795 -10.79 45.21 1.88
C ALA A 795 -9.52 45.61 2.65
N GLY A 796 -9.48 46.85 3.16
CA GLY A 796 -8.29 47.39 3.85
C GLY A 796 -7.14 47.81 2.92
N GLN A 797 -7.22 47.56 1.61
CA GLN A 797 -6.21 47.98 0.64
C GLN A 797 -6.43 49.43 0.19
N THR A 798 -5.87 50.40 0.91
CA THR A 798 -6.07 51.84 0.61
C THR A 798 -5.13 52.41 -0.45
N GLN A 799 -4.05 51.73 -0.78
CA GLN A 799 -3.04 52.13 -1.78
C GLN A 799 -3.05 51.18 -2.97
N PRO A 800 -2.79 51.64 -4.22
CA PRO A 800 -2.75 50.74 -5.37
C PRO A 800 -1.68 49.66 -5.20
N LEU A 801 -1.99 48.44 -5.65
CA LEU A 801 -0.99 47.39 -5.85
C LEU A 801 -0.46 47.51 -7.28
N ALA A 802 0.85 47.52 -7.46
CA ALA A 802 1.50 47.63 -8.76
C ALA A 802 2.82 46.82 -8.75
N ASP A 803 2.69 45.50 -8.82
CA ASP A 803 3.81 44.55 -8.80
C ASP A 803 4.06 43.99 -10.21
N ASP A 804 5.30 44.07 -10.69
CA ASP A 804 5.72 43.60 -12.02
C ASP A 804 6.48 42.24 -11.99
N THR A 805 6.43 41.52 -10.87
CA THR A 805 7.10 40.22 -10.64
C THR A 805 6.12 39.14 -10.23
N HIS A 806 5.19 39.44 -9.33
CA HIS A 806 4.26 38.44 -8.80
C HIS A 806 2.92 38.45 -9.54
N PHE A 807 2.30 37.27 -9.60
CA PHE A 807 1.18 37.02 -10.49
C PHE A 807 -0.16 37.10 -9.79
N SER A 808 -1.17 37.52 -10.54
CA SER A 808 -2.56 37.29 -10.19
C SER A 808 -2.93 35.82 -10.49
N ASN A 809 -4.11 35.38 -10.05
CA ASN A 809 -4.66 34.08 -10.45
C ASN A 809 -4.62 33.83 -11.97
N TYR A 810 -4.85 34.88 -12.77
CA TYR A 810 -4.84 34.78 -14.24
C TYR A 810 -3.43 34.52 -14.78
N GLY A 811 -2.42 35.27 -14.33
CA GLY A 811 -1.05 35.06 -14.79
C GLY A 811 -0.46 33.74 -14.31
N ALA A 812 -0.73 33.39 -13.06
CA ALA A 812 -0.34 32.11 -12.48
C ALA A 812 -0.91 30.92 -13.27
N TYR A 813 -2.18 31.00 -13.68
CA TYR A 813 -2.83 29.97 -14.49
C TYR A 813 -2.18 29.87 -15.89
N LEU A 814 -1.96 31.00 -16.57
CA LEU A 814 -1.29 31.00 -17.88
C LEU A 814 0.13 30.44 -17.82
N LEU A 815 0.89 30.74 -16.76
CA LEU A 815 2.23 30.18 -16.56
C LEU A 815 2.19 28.68 -16.24
N ALA A 816 1.19 28.21 -15.50
CA ALA A 816 0.98 26.77 -15.31
C ALA A 816 0.67 26.06 -16.64
N GLN A 817 -0.07 26.71 -17.55
CA GLN A 817 -0.26 26.18 -18.91
C GLN A 817 1.05 26.14 -19.71
N CYS A 818 1.96 27.09 -19.53
CA CYS A 818 3.32 27.01 -20.09
C CYS A 818 4.06 25.77 -19.55
N VAL A 819 3.99 25.50 -18.24
CA VAL A 819 4.61 24.31 -17.64
C VAL A 819 4.02 23.02 -18.21
N VAL A 820 2.69 22.92 -18.31
CA VAL A 820 1.98 21.78 -18.90
C VAL A 820 2.40 21.56 -20.36
N LYS A 821 2.49 22.63 -21.15
CA LYS A 821 3.00 22.57 -22.52
C LYS A 821 4.44 22.04 -22.56
N GLY A 822 5.31 22.55 -21.69
CA GLY A 822 6.70 22.12 -21.59
C GLY A 822 6.85 20.66 -21.15
N ILE A 823 5.98 20.15 -20.27
CA ILE A 823 5.91 18.72 -19.91
C ILE A 823 5.62 17.88 -21.15
N GLY A 824 4.61 18.27 -21.94
CA GLY A 824 4.25 17.59 -23.18
C GLY A 824 5.40 17.54 -24.19
N GLU A 825 6.25 18.56 -24.24
CA GLU A 825 7.36 18.68 -25.19
C GLU A 825 8.66 18.04 -24.71
N SER A 826 8.94 18.09 -23.40
CA SER A 826 10.27 17.77 -22.85
C SER A 826 10.27 16.62 -21.83
N VAL A 827 9.10 16.21 -21.33
CA VAL A 827 8.98 15.18 -20.28
C VAL A 827 7.89 14.15 -20.67
N PRO A 828 8.10 13.37 -21.74
CA PRO A 828 7.07 12.50 -22.31
C PRO A 828 6.52 11.45 -21.32
N GLU A 829 7.35 10.98 -20.40
CA GLU A 829 6.93 10.04 -19.36
C GLU A 829 5.90 10.64 -18.39
N LEU A 830 5.98 11.94 -18.11
CA LEU A 830 5.03 12.65 -17.25
C LEU A 830 3.82 13.18 -18.04
N ALA A 831 3.97 13.40 -19.34
CA ALA A 831 2.88 13.85 -20.21
C ALA A 831 1.66 12.88 -20.19
N ALA A 832 1.90 11.59 -19.96
CA ALA A 832 0.84 10.59 -19.80
C ALA A 832 -0.11 10.89 -18.62
N SER A 833 0.39 11.59 -17.59
CA SER A 833 -0.36 11.96 -16.38
C SER A 833 -1.07 13.30 -16.47
N LEU A 834 -0.98 14.01 -17.61
CA LEU A 834 -1.82 15.16 -17.89
C LEU A 834 -3.27 14.70 -18.17
N LEU A 835 -4.25 15.53 -17.80
CA LEU A 835 -5.66 15.30 -18.15
C LEU A 835 -5.85 15.18 -19.66
N SER A 836 -6.69 14.24 -20.10
CA SER A 836 -6.88 13.92 -21.52
C SER A 836 -7.73 14.94 -22.29
N ASP A 837 -8.47 15.78 -21.59
CA ASP A 837 -9.41 16.76 -22.13
C ASP A 837 -8.89 18.21 -22.08
N LEU A 838 -7.59 18.39 -21.83
CA LEU A 838 -6.99 19.73 -21.79
C LEU A 838 -7.02 20.38 -23.18
N PRO A 839 -7.50 21.64 -23.29
CA PRO A 839 -7.41 22.36 -24.53
C PRO A 839 -5.94 22.64 -24.89
N PRO A 840 -5.56 22.63 -26.18
CA PRO A 840 -4.22 23.00 -26.59
C PRO A 840 -3.93 24.45 -26.18
N PHE A 841 -2.75 24.69 -25.63
CA PHE A 841 -2.31 26.01 -25.19
C PHE A 841 -1.22 26.56 -26.10
N ASP A 842 -1.41 27.80 -26.56
CA ASP A 842 -0.44 28.56 -27.33
C ASP A 842 -0.13 29.87 -26.57
N PRO A 843 1.11 30.05 -26.05
CA PRO A 843 1.50 31.28 -25.39
C PRO A 843 1.30 32.54 -26.24
N ALA A 844 1.32 32.44 -27.58
CA ALA A 844 1.06 33.58 -28.47
C ALA A 844 -0.43 33.96 -28.56
N LYS A 845 -1.33 33.11 -28.03
CA LYS A 845 -2.79 33.29 -28.06
C LYS A 845 -3.40 32.91 -26.70
N PRO A 846 -3.05 33.62 -25.61
CA PRO A 846 -3.59 33.32 -24.29
C PRO A 846 -5.10 33.55 -24.25
N ILE A 847 -5.78 32.85 -23.35
CA ILE A 847 -7.22 33.09 -23.12
C ILE A 847 -7.43 34.56 -22.72
N PRO A 848 -8.36 35.31 -23.31
CA PRO A 848 -8.64 36.68 -22.89
C PRO A 848 -9.06 36.74 -21.42
N PHE A 849 -8.60 37.76 -20.69
CA PHE A 849 -8.91 37.92 -19.26
C PHE A 849 -10.42 37.93 -18.99
N GLU A 850 -11.21 38.53 -19.89
CA GLU A 850 -12.66 38.63 -19.80
C GLU A 850 -13.35 37.27 -19.89
N LYS A 851 -12.68 36.25 -20.42
CA LYS A 851 -13.14 34.86 -20.51
C LYS A 851 -12.58 33.98 -19.39
N PHE A 852 -11.53 34.42 -18.69
CA PHE A 852 -10.98 33.71 -17.55
C PHE A 852 -11.89 33.88 -16.32
N ARG A 853 -12.18 32.78 -15.64
CA ARG A 853 -12.95 32.77 -14.41
C ARG A 853 -12.24 31.86 -13.43
N LEU A 854 -11.83 32.42 -12.29
CA LEU A 854 -11.44 31.65 -11.13
C LEU A 854 -12.01 32.36 -9.89
N PRO A 855 -12.90 31.71 -9.13
CA PRO A 855 -13.44 32.30 -7.91
C PRO A 855 -12.33 32.68 -6.92
N ARG A 856 -12.50 33.84 -6.28
CA ARG A 856 -11.58 34.30 -5.22
C ARG A 856 -11.72 33.42 -3.98
N SER A 857 -10.61 33.20 -3.29
CA SER A 857 -10.58 32.48 -2.01
C SER A 857 -11.03 33.33 -0.82
N ILE A 858 -11.24 32.69 0.33
CA ILE A 858 -11.75 33.30 1.57
C ILE A 858 -10.80 34.38 2.10
N LYS A 859 -9.48 34.13 2.03
CA LYS A 859 -8.44 35.00 2.60
C LYS A 859 -7.82 35.90 1.54
N TYR A 860 -7.55 37.14 1.93
CA TYR A 860 -6.83 38.12 1.11
C TYR A 860 -5.95 38.99 2.01
N ASN A 861 -4.84 39.48 1.47
CA ASN A 861 -3.90 40.35 2.18
C ASN A 861 -3.12 41.25 1.22
N THR A 862 -2.77 42.43 1.69
CA THR A 862 -1.96 43.41 0.96
C THR A 862 -0.45 43.26 1.20
N LEU A 863 -0.04 42.37 2.10
CA LEU A 863 1.37 42.13 2.38
C LEU A 863 2.07 41.52 1.15
N HIS A 864 3.11 42.20 0.69
CA HIS A 864 3.89 41.78 -0.46
C HIS A 864 4.60 40.43 -0.22
N PRO A 865 4.69 39.54 -1.23
CA PRO A 865 5.54 38.36 -1.18
C PRO A 865 7.00 38.75 -0.94
N ALA A 866 7.71 37.97 -0.11
CA ALA A 866 9.14 38.15 0.07
C ALA A 866 9.89 37.80 -1.23
N GLY A 867 11.05 38.42 -1.45
CA GLY A 867 11.84 38.19 -2.66
C GLY A 867 11.73 39.28 -3.72
N ASN A 868 11.16 40.44 -3.39
CA ASN A 868 11.39 41.70 -4.13
C ASN A 868 12.10 42.73 -3.26
#